data_AF-A0A4Y8SZ52-F1
#
_entry.id   AF-A0A4Y8SZ52-F1
#
_cell.length_a   1.000
_cell.length_b   1.000
_cell.length_c   1.000
_cell.angle_alpha   90.00
_cell.angle_beta   90.00
_cell.angle_gamma   90.00
#
_symmetry.space_group_name_H-M   'P 1'
#
loop_
_entity.id
_entity.type
_entity.pdbx_description
1 polymer ?
#
loop_
_entity_poly.entity_id
_entity_poly.type
_entity_poly.pdbx_seq_one_letter_code
_entity_poly.pdbx_strand_id
1 'polypeptide(L)'
;MHYLDMFLKISQWLFLLYMGVAILFYTAIFLISAFTLRKKRERDENRELLHYLQSSITRPVSIIVPAYNEGVTIVSSVQSLLTLEYPEFEVIVVNDGSSDDTLEQLKDHFQLYEIQNVVRLQLETETIRKIYRSSVNKQIIVVDKENGGKADALNAGINISNYPYVCSLDADSLLERDALMKAMKPIYESPEKVMVTGGSVRIVNGSYIQNGQMIENRLPKQPLALMQIIEYLRGFLFGRLAWSKYNILPIISGAFGIFDKGEVIRVGGYQRKTVGEDMELVVHLHKKALQDGEEKKIIYNPNAICWTQAPDDLTTFRKQRSRWHRGLGETLWRHKDILFRPKYKAFGMIAMPFYLLLEWLGPIIEILGYLLLLYHLLFDEIFTEYVFLLLAATVLYGSFLSVGVVLLEEWSMKKQNSIKDFTLLLLWSLTESFWYRPLTVWYRFLGLFQSLFRIKGWGKMKRKSLENQSSERFWWLRRIAFILIILAVIFGIDATKHRLQPTFLKNPVDNISYGFKAERNKQTLQHYTGGKWKDWTIKGVNLGMAKPGAFPGDAAITKAEYKKWLKQISEMGANTIRIYTIHPPAFYEALFEFNQQAKQPLYFFHGVWVEEEQLLETKDAYKSKNELFKNIEKTADVIHGNITIAAEKGHAYGEYNYDVSQYLAGWILGIEWDPDMVIETNKKHADKTSFQGKYFEAKNASPFEIWLAEGMNHIAQYSISKYETAQPIAFSNWVTTDLLDHPAEPFVGEDAVSINPNHIFANKNYPSRAFASYHVYPYYPDFLNFDPDKANFKDHRGQSNSYAAYLKDLHDSHEMPVVISEFGIPGSRGISHKNIHGKNQGHMNEDEQGKRNAELFEDIIQAKLAGGIVFIWQDEWFKFSWNTTKYDNTEERPHWNNVQVPEQHFGLLSFESHTINVDGDTNDWKTKTKIGDKNGYTTFVTHDESYLYLSIDRPKARPLEEEPITIGVNILPEQGNKEFNGLSMKEGADFKIDLHGGQSNQVLVDSYYDVFSYEFGFQRNLVPYTKPEKNSGQFSPIYTALSLPITLPLTQEQLPFEKFNVGALTMGNSNPDSADYNSLADFSTPKKETIEIRIPWMLLNAKAPNIKEFIGDIYANEEIDGLTTKQIINAIGFTVQIGAENITTAQDGKYAMYNYSKWGDVVEYTSRLKKSYYYMQKVYQATK
;
A
#
# COMPACT_ATOMS: atom_id res chain seq x y z
N MET A 1 62.61 9.41 -33.96
CA MET A 1 61.29 10.00 -34.25
C MET A 1 60.28 8.98 -34.78
N HIS A 2 60.56 8.21 -35.85
CA HIS A 2 59.59 7.29 -36.45
C HIS A 2 58.98 6.24 -35.51
N TYR A 3 59.80 5.58 -34.68
CA TYR A 3 59.30 4.60 -33.70
C TYR A 3 58.46 5.22 -32.56
N LEU A 4 58.74 6.48 -32.20
CA LEU A 4 58.01 7.20 -31.17
C LEU A 4 56.62 7.62 -31.69
N ASP A 5 56.55 8.16 -32.90
CA ASP A 5 55.29 8.50 -33.59
C ASP A 5 54.41 7.25 -33.80
N MET A 6 55.01 6.13 -34.22
CA MET A 6 54.29 4.85 -34.36
C MET A 6 53.74 4.34 -33.02
N PHE A 7 54.54 4.41 -31.95
CA PHE A 7 54.11 4.03 -30.60
C PHE A 7 52.96 4.92 -30.10
N LEU A 8 53.05 6.24 -30.29
CA LEU A 8 52.02 7.20 -29.90
C LEU A 8 50.70 6.91 -30.64
N LYS A 9 50.72 6.70 -31.96
CA LYS A 9 49.53 6.35 -32.75
C LYS A 9 48.86 5.05 -32.29
N ILE A 10 49.65 4.00 -32.03
CA ILE A 10 49.12 2.72 -31.51
C ILE A 10 48.47 2.94 -30.14
N SER A 11 49.14 3.69 -29.25
CA SER A 11 48.61 3.98 -27.90
C SER A 11 47.29 4.76 -27.93
N GLN A 12 47.12 5.70 -28.88
CA GLN A 12 45.89 6.46 -29.08
C GLN A 12 44.72 5.56 -29.51
N TRP A 13 44.92 4.68 -30.49
CA TRP A 13 43.89 3.74 -30.93
C TRP A 13 43.47 2.77 -29.83
N LEU A 14 44.43 2.27 -29.04
CA LEU A 14 44.14 1.42 -27.89
C LEU A 14 43.34 2.17 -26.82
N PHE A 15 43.67 3.44 -26.56
CA PHE A 15 42.93 4.27 -25.62
C PHE A 15 41.49 4.54 -26.10
N LEU A 16 41.31 4.85 -27.38
CA LEU A 16 39.97 5.04 -27.97
C LEU A 16 39.13 3.77 -27.92
N LEU A 17 39.73 2.61 -28.22
CA LEU A 17 39.05 1.32 -28.11
C LEU A 17 38.61 1.06 -26.66
N TYR A 18 39.50 1.26 -25.69
CA TYR A 18 39.19 1.12 -24.27
C TYR A 18 38.04 2.05 -23.85
N MET A 19 38.09 3.33 -24.23
CA MET A 19 37.05 4.31 -23.94
C MET A 19 35.70 3.93 -24.56
N GLY A 20 35.70 3.48 -25.82
CA GLY A 20 34.49 3.01 -26.49
C GLY A 20 33.88 1.81 -25.78
N VAL A 21 34.69 0.84 -25.38
CA VAL A 21 34.26 -0.33 -24.60
C VAL A 21 33.70 0.10 -23.24
N ALA A 22 34.39 0.99 -22.52
CA ALA A 22 33.93 1.48 -21.23
C ALA A 22 32.57 2.21 -21.34
N ILE A 23 32.44 3.13 -22.30
CA ILE A 23 31.19 3.86 -22.57
C ILE A 23 30.05 2.90 -22.90
N LEU A 24 30.28 1.90 -23.74
CA LEU A 24 29.26 0.90 -24.07
C LEU A 24 28.81 0.11 -22.83
N PHE A 25 29.75 -0.37 -22.02
CA PHE A 25 29.42 -1.13 -20.80
C PHE A 25 28.66 -0.27 -19.79
N TYR A 26 29.15 0.91 -19.46
CA TYR A 26 28.47 1.78 -18.49
C TYR A 26 27.10 2.23 -19.01
N THR A 27 26.95 2.52 -20.32
CA THR A 27 25.64 2.86 -20.90
C THR A 27 24.67 1.67 -20.84
N ALA A 28 25.14 0.46 -21.14
CA ALA A 28 24.30 -0.74 -21.05
C ALA A 28 23.81 -0.97 -19.60
N ILE A 29 24.71 -0.89 -18.62
CA ILE A 29 24.38 -0.98 -17.19
C ILE A 29 23.35 0.10 -16.82
N PHE A 30 23.50 1.33 -17.33
CA PHE A 30 22.58 2.44 -17.07
C PHE A 30 21.17 2.12 -17.53
N LEU A 31 21.04 1.72 -18.80
CA LEU A 31 19.77 1.40 -19.41
C LEU A 31 19.11 0.20 -18.72
N ILE A 32 19.88 -0.86 -18.42
CA ILE A 32 19.38 -2.04 -17.71
C ILE A 32 18.81 -1.62 -16.34
N SER A 33 19.55 -0.81 -15.58
CA SER A 33 19.10 -0.33 -14.27
C SER A 33 17.86 0.55 -14.37
N ALA A 34 17.82 1.49 -15.32
CA ALA A 34 16.66 2.35 -15.58
C ALA A 34 15.40 1.54 -15.92
N PHE A 35 15.49 0.57 -16.84
CA PHE A 35 14.37 -0.30 -17.18
C PHE A 35 13.93 -1.21 -16.03
N THR A 36 14.87 -1.66 -15.20
CA THR A 36 14.58 -2.52 -14.05
C THR A 36 13.85 -1.73 -12.95
N LEU A 37 14.27 -0.49 -12.68
CA LEU A 37 13.56 0.41 -11.77
C LEU A 37 12.16 0.76 -12.28
N ARG A 38 12.02 1.01 -13.59
CA ARG A 38 10.69 1.27 -14.20
C ARG A 38 9.70 0.16 -13.89
N LYS A 39 10.07 -1.08 -14.20
CA LYS A 39 9.22 -2.26 -13.97
C LYS A 39 8.94 -2.49 -12.49
N LYS A 40 9.90 -2.17 -11.62
CA LYS A 40 9.76 -2.33 -10.17
C LYS A 40 8.83 -1.28 -9.56
N ARG A 41 8.80 -0.06 -10.10
CA ARG A 41 7.88 1.02 -9.69
C ARG A 41 6.41 0.72 -10.05
N GLU A 42 6.18 -0.01 -11.12
CA GLU A 42 4.85 -0.48 -11.54
C GLU A 42 4.29 -1.57 -10.59
N ARG A 43 5.09 -2.10 -9.65
CA ARG A 43 4.71 -3.18 -8.73
C ARG A 43 4.75 -2.72 -7.27
N ASP A 44 3.67 -2.95 -6.55
CA ASP A 44 3.37 -2.24 -5.31
C ASP A 44 4.01 -2.89 -4.07
N GLU A 45 5.30 -2.62 -3.82
CA GLU A 45 6.07 -3.41 -2.85
C GLU A 45 5.63 -3.28 -1.38
N ASN A 46 5.08 -2.15 -0.95
CA ASN A 46 4.76 -1.92 0.47
C ASN A 46 3.52 -2.70 0.95
N ARG A 47 2.54 -2.95 0.07
CA ARG A 47 1.31 -3.67 0.43
C ARG A 47 1.57 -5.18 0.60
N GLU A 48 2.47 -5.74 -0.22
CA GLU A 48 2.96 -7.11 -0.05
C GLU A 48 3.76 -7.27 1.26
N LEU A 49 4.50 -6.24 1.73
CA LEU A 49 5.27 -6.32 2.98
C LEU A 49 4.38 -6.44 4.24
N LEU A 50 3.26 -5.72 4.29
CA LEU A 50 2.30 -5.80 5.41
C LEU A 50 1.68 -7.20 5.56
N HIS A 51 1.43 -7.88 4.45
CA HIS A 51 0.96 -9.27 4.46
C HIS A 51 1.97 -10.23 5.10
N TYR A 52 3.28 -9.97 4.95
CA TYR A 52 4.30 -10.80 5.61
C TYR A 52 4.42 -10.51 7.12
N LEU A 53 4.21 -9.25 7.56
CA LEU A 53 4.24 -8.85 8.98
C LEU A 53 3.11 -9.52 9.80
N GLN A 54 1.94 -9.70 9.18
CA GLN A 54 0.78 -10.34 9.82
C GLN A 54 0.81 -11.87 9.75
N SER A 55 1.72 -12.45 8.95
CA SER A 55 1.84 -13.91 8.79
C SER A 55 2.93 -14.50 9.71
N SER A 56 2.65 -15.66 10.31
CA SER A 56 3.62 -16.44 11.10
C SER A 56 4.71 -17.14 10.26
N ILE A 57 4.96 -16.68 9.02
CA ILE A 57 5.81 -17.35 8.01
C ILE A 57 7.19 -16.65 7.88
N THR A 58 7.45 -15.56 8.63
CA THR A 58 8.74 -14.86 8.58
C THR A 58 9.88 -15.74 9.11
N ARG A 59 11.05 -15.69 8.45
CA ARG A 59 12.22 -16.49 8.83
C ARG A 59 13.12 -15.67 9.74
N PRO A 60 13.62 -16.20 10.86
CA PRO A 60 14.36 -15.38 11.80
C PRO A 60 15.77 -15.02 11.28
N VAL A 61 16.30 -13.88 11.72
CA VAL A 61 17.59 -13.33 11.27
C VAL A 61 18.50 -12.95 12.44
N SER A 62 19.77 -13.35 12.40
CA SER A 62 20.78 -12.93 13.37
C SER A 62 21.60 -11.76 12.82
N ILE A 63 21.48 -10.58 13.41
CA ILE A 63 22.22 -9.37 13.04
C ILE A 63 23.57 -9.39 13.77
N ILE A 64 24.67 -9.42 13.02
CA ILE A 64 26.03 -9.46 13.56
C ILE A 64 26.69 -8.08 13.37
N VAL A 65 27.11 -7.48 14.48
CA VAL A 65 27.71 -6.14 14.53
C VAL A 65 29.15 -6.27 15.05
N PRO A 66 30.18 -6.25 14.19
CA PRO A 66 31.58 -6.25 14.61
C PRO A 66 31.96 -4.87 15.14
N ALA A 67 32.46 -4.81 16.37
CA ALA A 67 32.83 -3.57 17.05
C ALA A 67 34.31 -3.61 17.49
N TYR A 68 35.05 -2.54 17.18
CA TYR A 68 36.42 -2.34 17.65
C TYR A 68 36.70 -0.85 17.90
N ASN A 69 36.79 -0.48 19.17
CA ASN A 69 36.89 0.91 19.62
C ASN A 69 35.74 1.81 19.13
N GLU A 70 34.50 1.38 19.39
CA GLU A 70 33.28 2.05 18.96
C GLU A 70 32.52 2.69 20.15
N GLY A 71 33.21 2.96 21.27
CA GLY A 71 32.58 3.45 22.51
C GLY A 71 31.76 4.73 22.34
N VAL A 72 32.05 5.57 21.34
CA VAL A 72 31.28 6.80 21.09
C VAL A 72 29.88 6.53 20.50
N THR A 73 29.71 5.44 19.75
CA THR A 73 28.50 5.20 18.92
C THR A 73 27.83 3.85 19.17
N ILE A 74 28.49 2.90 19.85
CA ILE A 74 28.01 1.52 19.92
C ILE A 74 26.64 1.40 20.60
N VAL A 75 26.36 2.18 21.65
CA VAL A 75 25.09 2.14 22.38
C VAL A 75 23.94 2.58 21.47
N SER A 76 24.09 3.74 20.81
CA SER A 76 23.04 4.27 19.92
C SER A 76 22.83 3.39 18.69
N SER A 77 23.90 2.80 18.14
CA SER A 77 23.80 1.83 17.06
C SER A 77 23.01 0.58 17.48
N VAL A 78 23.31 -0.02 18.63
CA VAL A 78 22.57 -1.21 19.11
C VAL A 78 21.11 -0.87 19.45
N GLN A 79 20.85 0.29 20.07
CA GLN A 79 19.48 0.76 20.32
C GLN A 79 18.68 0.93 19.02
N SER A 80 19.29 1.46 17.97
CA SER A 80 18.61 1.62 16.66
C SER A 80 18.09 0.28 16.12
N LEU A 81 18.86 -0.80 16.31
CA LEU A 81 18.51 -2.14 15.83
C LEU A 81 17.33 -2.75 16.57
N LEU A 82 17.13 -2.38 17.83
CA LEU A 82 15.94 -2.77 18.58
C LEU A 82 14.65 -2.10 18.08
N THR A 83 14.76 -1.08 17.20
CA THR A 83 13.59 -0.39 16.62
C THR A 83 13.15 -0.94 15.26
N LEU A 84 13.82 -1.97 14.76
CA LEU A 84 13.52 -2.63 13.50
C LEU A 84 12.15 -3.32 13.55
N GLU A 85 11.38 -3.16 12.47
CA GLU A 85 10.09 -3.81 12.26
C GLU A 85 10.32 -5.18 11.62
N TYR A 86 10.63 -6.17 12.47
CA TYR A 86 10.81 -7.55 12.04
C TYR A 86 10.39 -8.53 13.14
N PRO A 87 9.57 -9.56 12.84
CA PRO A 87 8.95 -10.38 13.89
C PRO A 87 9.95 -11.13 14.79
N GLU A 88 11.00 -11.72 14.23
CA GLU A 88 11.97 -12.51 14.99
C GLU A 88 13.41 -12.25 14.54
N PHE A 89 14.20 -11.63 15.40
CA PHE A 89 15.63 -11.40 15.18
C PHE A 89 16.41 -11.34 16.50
N GLU A 90 17.73 -11.49 16.40
CA GLU A 90 18.67 -11.28 17.50
C GLU A 90 19.81 -10.36 17.06
N VAL A 91 20.40 -9.64 18.01
CA VAL A 91 21.53 -8.72 17.77
C VAL A 91 22.76 -9.27 18.50
N ILE A 92 23.78 -9.65 17.73
CA ILE A 92 25.04 -10.20 18.21
C ILE A 92 26.14 -9.16 17.99
N VAL A 93 26.51 -8.47 19.06
CA VAL A 93 27.60 -7.50 19.06
C VAL A 93 28.90 -8.23 19.37
N VAL A 94 29.86 -8.20 18.44
CA VAL A 94 31.15 -8.86 18.61
C VAL A 94 32.20 -7.81 18.92
N ASN A 95 32.56 -7.68 20.20
CA ASN A 95 33.66 -6.85 20.68
C ASN A 95 35.00 -7.51 20.32
N ASP A 96 35.65 -7.04 19.27
CA ASP A 96 36.87 -7.61 18.70
C ASP A 96 38.13 -7.11 19.43
N GLY A 97 38.15 -7.25 20.76
CA GLY A 97 39.27 -6.85 21.61
C GLY A 97 39.50 -5.33 21.67
N SER A 98 38.43 -4.55 21.82
CA SER A 98 38.50 -3.09 22.00
C SER A 98 39.42 -2.70 23.16
N SER A 99 40.07 -1.55 23.00
CA SER A 99 41.00 -0.94 23.96
C SER A 99 40.42 0.31 24.65
N ASP A 100 39.24 0.76 24.21
CA ASP A 100 38.43 1.81 24.85
C ASP A 100 37.33 1.19 25.72
N ASP A 101 36.37 2.00 26.13
CA ASP A 101 35.24 1.64 27.00
C ASP A 101 34.03 1.03 26.24
N THR A 102 34.22 0.51 25.01
CA THR A 102 33.14 -0.07 24.21
C THR A 102 32.37 -1.17 24.96
N LEU A 103 33.09 -2.10 25.62
CA LEU A 103 32.46 -3.23 26.31
C LEU A 103 31.80 -2.79 27.61
N GLU A 104 32.42 -1.88 28.33
CA GLU A 104 31.93 -1.28 29.57
C GLU A 104 30.61 -0.56 29.34
N GLN A 105 30.54 0.29 28.31
CA GLN A 105 29.29 0.97 27.95
C GLN A 105 28.17 0.00 27.58
N LEU A 106 28.48 -1.07 26.83
CA LEU A 106 27.49 -2.11 26.52
C LEU A 106 27.00 -2.83 27.79
N LYS A 107 27.90 -3.13 28.73
CA LYS A 107 27.57 -3.77 30.02
C LYS A 107 26.67 -2.89 30.87
N ASP A 108 27.03 -1.62 31.02
CA ASP A 108 26.33 -0.67 31.87
C ASP A 108 24.94 -0.35 31.31
N HIS A 109 24.85 -0.09 30.00
CA HIS A 109 23.59 0.34 29.37
C HIS A 109 22.59 -0.80 29.19
N PHE A 110 23.06 -1.99 28.77
CA PHE A 110 22.19 -3.14 28.50
C PHE A 110 22.17 -4.16 29.64
N GLN A 111 22.73 -3.84 30.81
CA GLN A 111 22.72 -4.68 32.01
C GLN A 111 23.12 -6.13 31.70
N LEU A 112 24.30 -6.28 31.09
CA LEU A 112 24.78 -7.55 30.59
C LEU A 112 25.23 -8.47 31.73
N TYR A 113 24.81 -9.73 31.69
CA TYR A 113 25.32 -10.78 32.57
C TYR A 113 26.02 -11.87 31.74
N GLU A 114 27.07 -12.46 32.32
CA GLU A 114 27.85 -13.51 31.68
C GLU A 114 27.03 -14.80 31.58
N ILE A 115 27.07 -15.46 30.43
CA ILE A 115 26.41 -16.75 30.19
C ILE A 115 27.43 -17.82 29.84
N GLN A 116 27.23 -19.03 30.37
CA GLN A 116 27.96 -20.20 29.90
C GLN A 116 27.23 -20.74 28.67
N ASN A 117 27.79 -20.51 27.48
CA ASN A 117 27.23 -20.99 26.23
C ASN A 117 28.23 -21.93 25.54
N VAL A 118 27.76 -23.12 25.13
CA VAL A 118 28.59 -24.06 24.37
C VAL A 118 28.59 -23.61 22.91
N VAL A 119 29.67 -22.98 22.46
CA VAL A 119 29.80 -22.49 21.08
C VAL A 119 30.27 -23.62 20.18
N ARG A 120 29.49 -23.91 19.13
CA ARG A 120 29.91 -24.80 18.05
C ARG A 120 30.80 -24.03 17.07
N LEU A 121 32.12 -24.21 17.17
CA LEU A 121 33.07 -23.59 16.24
C LEU A 121 33.02 -24.29 14.87
N GLN A 122 32.24 -23.72 13.94
CA GLN A 122 32.15 -24.17 12.55
C GLN A 122 33.09 -23.38 11.62
N LEU A 123 33.40 -22.15 12.00
CA LEU A 123 34.30 -21.23 11.30
C LEU A 123 35.51 -20.87 12.16
N GLU A 124 36.65 -20.65 11.51
CA GLU A 124 37.88 -20.21 12.18
C GLU A 124 37.73 -18.78 12.72
N THR A 125 38.05 -18.60 14.00
CA THR A 125 38.06 -17.32 14.70
C THR A 125 39.08 -17.34 15.83
N GLU A 126 39.57 -16.16 16.23
CA GLU A 126 40.36 -15.99 17.45
C GLU A 126 39.56 -16.33 18.73
N THR A 127 40.28 -16.51 19.83
CA THR A 127 39.70 -16.97 21.10
C THR A 127 38.55 -16.08 21.58
N ILE A 128 37.35 -16.67 21.72
CA ILE A 128 36.22 -16.05 22.41
C ILE A 128 36.48 -16.14 23.91
N ARG A 129 36.58 -14.99 24.57
CA ARG A 129 36.88 -14.88 26.01
C ARG A 129 35.63 -15.11 26.84
N LYS A 130 34.56 -14.37 26.53
CA LYS A 130 33.31 -14.36 27.29
C LYS A 130 32.12 -14.05 26.39
N ILE A 131 30.96 -14.56 26.76
CA ILE A 131 29.68 -14.25 26.11
C ILE A 131 28.74 -13.71 27.19
N TYR A 132 28.05 -12.64 26.84
CA TYR A 132 27.09 -11.99 27.70
C TYR A 132 25.72 -11.94 27.03
N ARG A 133 24.67 -11.91 27.86
CA ARG A 133 23.31 -11.65 27.44
C ARG A 133 22.76 -10.48 28.23
N SER A 134 21.94 -9.64 27.59
CA SER A 134 21.26 -8.55 28.28
C SER A 134 20.11 -9.08 29.14
N SER A 135 19.99 -8.56 30.36
CA SER A 135 18.85 -8.84 31.24
C SER A 135 17.61 -8.02 30.88
N VAL A 136 17.79 -6.84 30.28
CA VAL A 136 16.70 -5.94 29.86
C VAL A 136 16.19 -6.24 28.44
N ASN A 137 17.06 -6.69 27.52
CA ASN A 137 16.71 -7.00 26.14
C ASN A 137 17.27 -8.38 25.75
N LYS A 138 16.47 -9.44 25.93
CA LYS A 138 16.92 -10.84 25.71
C LYS A 138 17.45 -11.13 24.29
N GLN A 139 17.09 -10.29 23.31
CA GLN A 139 17.57 -10.36 21.92
C GLN A 139 19.05 -9.95 21.75
N ILE A 140 19.67 -9.28 22.74
CA ILE A 140 21.06 -8.82 22.67
C ILE A 140 22.00 -9.87 23.25
N ILE A 141 22.98 -10.26 22.44
CA ILE A 141 24.13 -11.09 22.81
C ILE A 141 25.39 -10.27 22.54
N VAL A 142 26.31 -10.23 23.51
CA VAL A 142 27.61 -9.56 23.35
C VAL A 142 28.72 -10.58 23.49
N VAL A 143 29.63 -10.59 22.54
CA VAL A 143 30.73 -11.55 22.43
C VAL A 143 32.03 -10.80 22.62
N ASP A 144 32.77 -11.09 23.67
CA ASP A 144 34.11 -10.53 23.90
C ASP A 144 35.16 -11.54 23.44
N LYS A 145 36.07 -11.11 22.56
CA LYS A 145 37.10 -11.97 21.96
C LYS A 145 38.44 -11.26 21.82
N GLU A 146 39.49 -12.02 21.53
CA GLU A 146 40.79 -11.48 21.14
C GLU A 146 40.72 -10.81 19.77
N ASN A 147 41.46 -9.73 19.52
CA ASN A 147 41.36 -8.99 18.25
C ASN A 147 41.81 -9.83 17.05
N GLY A 148 40.92 -10.02 16.06
CA GLY A 148 41.20 -10.75 14.82
C GLY A 148 40.88 -9.96 13.53
N GLY A 149 40.31 -8.76 13.66
CA GLY A 149 39.80 -7.95 12.56
C GLY A 149 38.35 -8.28 12.19
N LYS A 150 37.74 -7.42 11.34
CA LYS A 150 36.31 -7.50 10.99
C LYS A 150 35.87 -8.88 10.48
N ALA A 151 36.60 -9.49 9.55
CA ALA A 151 36.30 -10.82 9.02
C ALA A 151 36.26 -11.90 10.12
N ASP A 152 37.19 -11.82 11.07
CA ASP A 152 37.25 -12.76 12.20
C ASP A 152 36.10 -12.55 13.18
N ALA A 153 35.77 -11.29 13.48
CA ALA A 153 34.62 -10.95 14.31
C ALA A 153 33.29 -11.41 13.70
N LEU A 154 33.13 -11.27 12.38
CA LEU A 154 31.95 -11.80 11.66
C LEU A 154 31.86 -13.33 11.76
N ASN A 155 32.99 -14.04 11.59
CA ASN A 155 33.02 -15.50 11.77
C ASN A 155 32.66 -15.93 13.20
N ALA A 156 33.15 -15.21 14.22
CA ALA A 156 32.75 -15.43 15.62
C ALA A 156 31.24 -15.26 15.80
N GLY A 157 30.67 -14.19 15.26
CA GLY A 157 29.23 -13.94 15.29
C GLY A 157 28.42 -15.05 14.61
N ILE A 158 28.88 -15.57 13.47
CA ILE A 158 28.22 -16.69 12.76
C ILE A 158 28.27 -17.99 13.57
N ASN A 159 29.38 -18.26 14.25
CA ASN A 159 29.49 -19.43 15.14
C ASN A 159 28.49 -19.37 16.31
N ILE A 160 28.10 -18.15 16.73
CA ILE A 160 27.23 -17.91 17.87
C ILE A 160 25.76 -17.75 17.46
N SER A 161 25.49 -17.37 16.21
CA SER A 161 24.14 -17.11 15.73
C SER A 161 23.22 -18.33 15.81
N ASN A 162 21.96 -18.12 16.16
CA ASN A 162 20.97 -19.18 16.28
C ASN A 162 20.17 -19.38 14.99
N TYR A 163 20.05 -18.35 14.15
CA TYR A 163 19.12 -18.34 13.03
C TYR A 163 19.76 -18.73 11.68
N PRO A 164 18.95 -19.22 10.72
CA PRO A 164 19.43 -19.69 9.42
C PRO A 164 19.93 -18.57 8.50
N TYR A 165 19.59 -17.31 8.79
CA TYR A 165 20.08 -16.14 8.05
C TYR A 165 20.89 -15.22 8.96
N VAL A 166 22.03 -14.75 8.47
CA VAL A 166 22.91 -13.83 9.17
C VAL A 166 23.01 -12.51 8.42
N CYS A 167 22.77 -11.40 9.12
CA CYS A 167 22.92 -10.05 8.58
C CYS A 167 24.24 -9.44 9.09
N SER A 168 25.17 -9.14 8.18
CA SER A 168 26.37 -8.35 8.48
C SER A 168 26.01 -6.87 8.45
N LEU A 169 26.25 -6.17 9.56
CA LEU A 169 26.01 -4.73 9.70
C LEU A 169 27.22 -4.05 10.35
N ASP A 170 27.67 -2.92 9.81
CA ASP A 170 28.74 -2.13 10.43
C ASP A 170 28.26 -1.40 11.70
N ALA A 171 29.14 -1.26 12.70
CA ALA A 171 28.79 -0.60 13.97
C ALA A 171 28.46 0.90 13.84
N ASP A 172 28.81 1.55 12.72
CA ASP A 172 28.50 2.95 12.38
C ASP A 172 27.36 3.09 11.36
N SER A 173 26.58 2.01 11.16
CA SER A 173 25.47 1.95 10.22
C SER A 173 24.11 1.87 10.93
N LEU A 174 23.14 2.61 10.39
CA LEU A 174 21.75 2.68 10.87
C LEU A 174 20.82 2.13 9.79
N LEU A 175 20.01 1.15 10.13
CA LEU A 175 18.99 0.62 9.23
C LEU A 175 17.71 1.44 9.33
N GLU A 176 17.02 1.67 8.21
CA GLU A 176 15.61 2.10 8.28
C GLU A 176 14.77 1.01 8.96
N ARG A 177 13.67 1.40 9.64
CA ARG A 177 12.86 0.47 10.44
C ARG A 177 12.40 -0.77 9.65
N ASP A 178 12.05 -0.58 8.38
CA ASP A 178 11.60 -1.64 7.46
C ASP A 178 12.72 -2.24 6.58
N ALA A 179 13.98 -1.82 6.75
CA ALA A 179 15.07 -2.19 5.86
C ALA A 179 15.37 -3.70 5.91
N LEU A 180 15.34 -4.30 7.10
CA LEU A 180 15.58 -5.74 7.28
C LEU A 180 14.49 -6.56 6.59
N MET A 181 13.23 -6.14 6.72
CA MET A 181 12.09 -6.76 6.06
C MET A 181 12.20 -6.67 4.53
N LYS A 182 12.50 -5.48 3.99
CA LYS A 182 12.70 -5.29 2.53
C LYS A 182 13.88 -6.10 2.00
N ALA A 183 14.96 -6.22 2.77
CA ALA A 183 16.10 -7.04 2.39
C ALA A 183 15.74 -8.52 2.38
N MET A 184 14.90 -9.00 3.30
CA MET A 184 14.47 -10.41 3.36
C MET A 184 13.43 -10.80 2.32
N LYS A 185 12.71 -9.84 1.72
CA LYS A 185 11.67 -10.10 0.70
C LYS A 185 12.10 -11.09 -0.40
N PRO A 186 13.27 -10.96 -1.06
CA PRO A 186 13.67 -11.89 -2.12
C PRO A 186 13.86 -13.32 -1.62
N ILE A 187 14.23 -13.49 -0.34
CA ILE A 187 14.35 -14.81 0.30
C ILE A 187 12.96 -15.41 0.51
N TYR A 188 11.95 -14.62 0.88
CA TYR A 188 10.58 -15.15 1.00
C TYR A 188 9.97 -15.56 -0.33
N GLU A 189 10.23 -14.78 -1.38
CA GLU A 189 9.73 -15.08 -2.73
C GLU A 189 10.37 -16.34 -3.34
N SER A 190 11.58 -16.73 -2.89
CA SER A 190 12.33 -17.85 -3.47
C SER A 190 13.40 -18.40 -2.51
N PRO A 191 13.01 -18.99 -1.37
CA PRO A 191 13.93 -19.29 -0.26
C PRO A 191 15.02 -20.29 -0.62
N GLU A 192 14.73 -21.28 -1.45
CA GLU A 192 15.71 -22.28 -1.87
C GLU A 192 16.72 -21.74 -2.88
N LYS A 193 16.38 -20.64 -3.56
CA LYS A 193 17.18 -20.07 -4.65
C LYS A 193 18.01 -18.87 -4.21
N VAL A 194 17.66 -18.13 -3.16
CA VAL A 194 18.38 -16.91 -2.78
C VAL A 194 19.34 -17.19 -1.63
N MET A 195 20.65 -17.08 -1.90
CA MET A 195 21.70 -17.31 -0.90
C MET A 195 22.21 -16.02 -0.25
N VAL A 196 22.12 -14.90 -0.96
CA VAL A 196 22.55 -13.59 -0.46
C VAL A 196 21.59 -12.51 -0.94
N THR A 197 21.28 -11.59 -0.03
CA THR A 197 20.59 -10.35 -0.37
C THR A 197 21.20 -9.15 0.36
N GLY A 198 20.92 -7.94 -0.10
CA GLY A 198 21.45 -6.73 0.54
C GLY A 198 20.84 -5.45 0.00
N GLY A 199 21.07 -4.38 0.74
CA GLY A 199 20.43 -3.08 0.52
C GLY A 199 21.32 -1.99 -0.04
N SER A 200 20.70 -0.85 -0.34
CA SER A 200 21.37 0.42 -0.64
C SER A 200 22.05 0.98 0.60
N VAL A 201 23.33 1.36 0.48
CA VAL A 201 24.01 2.15 1.50
C VAL A 201 23.97 3.63 1.11
N ARG A 202 23.48 4.47 2.01
CA ARG A 202 23.35 5.92 1.87
C ARG A 202 24.18 6.62 2.92
N ILE A 203 24.45 7.91 2.69
CA ILE A 203 25.32 8.71 3.54
C ILE A 203 24.49 9.53 4.51
N VAL A 204 24.80 9.43 5.79
CA VAL A 204 24.07 10.11 6.87
C VAL A 204 24.62 11.49 7.21
N ASN A 205 25.83 11.84 6.74
CA ASN A 205 26.48 13.12 7.06
C ASN A 205 25.55 14.31 6.77
N GLY A 206 25.36 15.19 7.76
CA GLY A 206 24.49 16.36 7.66
C GLY A 206 23.03 16.13 8.04
N SER A 207 22.60 14.86 8.14
CA SER A 207 21.25 14.48 8.56
C SER A 207 21.09 14.58 10.09
N TYR A 208 19.85 14.74 10.54
CA TYR A 208 19.49 14.79 11.95
C TYR A 208 18.97 13.42 12.41
N ILE A 209 19.64 12.87 13.41
CA ILE A 209 19.37 11.55 14.01
C ILE A 209 19.01 11.78 15.48
N GLN A 210 17.94 11.13 15.94
CA GLN A 210 17.52 11.13 17.34
C GLN A 210 17.13 9.71 17.74
N ASN A 211 17.61 9.23 18.89
CA ASN A 211 17.33 7.88 19.41
C ASN A 211 17.62 6.75 18.41
N GLY A 212 18.70 6.86 17.62
CA GLY A 212 19.07 5.87 16.61
C GLY A 212 18.17 5.86 15.36
N GLN A 213 17.22 6.79 15.23
CA GLN A 213 16.37 6.93 14.06
C GLN A 213 16.67 8.22 13.30
N MET A 214 16.62 8.15 11.97
CA MET A 214 16.78 9.33 11.15
C MET A 214 15.48 10.14 11.10
N ILE A 215 15.52 11.34 11.67
CA ILE A 215 14.38 12.25 11.78
C ILE A 215 14.29 13.16 10.56
N GLU A 216 15.44 13.65 10.09
CA GLU A 216 15.51 14.54 8.93
C GLU A 216 16.75 14.22 8.10
N ASN A 217 16.54 13.76 6.87
CA ASN A 217 17.62 13.62 5.91
C ASN A 217 18.03 15.03 5.45
N ARG A 218 19.32 15.37 5.40
CA ARG A 218 19.81 16.65 4.84
C ARG A 218 21.13 16.44 4.14
N LEU A 219 21.37 17.21 3.09
CA LEU A 219 22.67 17.17 2.42
C LEU A 219 23.79 17.70 3.32
N PRO A 220 24.98 17.05 3.33
CA PRO A 220 26.13 17.54 4.05
C PRO A 220 26.63 18.86 3.44
N LYS A 221 27.14 19.74 4.30
CA LYS A 221 27.74 21.00 3.86
C LYS A 221 29.13 20.81 3.26
N GLN A 222 29.81 19.71 3.59
CA GLN A 222 31.15 19.40 3.13
C GLN A 222 31.12 18.84 1.70
N PRO A 223 31.79 19.47 0.72
CA PRO A 223 31.81 19.01 -0.68
C PRO A 223 32.23 17.55 -0.86
N LEU A 224 33.19 17.09 -0.05
CA LEU A 224 33.69 15.72 -0.11
C LEU A 224 32.63 14.69 0.28
N ALA A 225 31.85 14.96 1.32
CA ALA A 225 30.75 14.09 1.74
C ALA A 225 29.57 14.16 0.76
N LEU A 226 29.27 15.34 0.22
CA LEU A 226 28.21 15.53 -0.77
C LEU A 226 28.52 14.76 -2.06
N MET A 227 29.74 14.83 -2.58
CA MET A 227 30.11 14.11 -3.79
C MET A 227 30.09 12.59 -3.60
N GLN A 228 30.37 12.12 -2.38
CA GLN A 228 30.19 10.70 -2.06
C GLN A 228 28.71 10.29 -2.17
N ILE A 229 27.72 11.16 -1.92
CA ILE A 229 26.30 10.80 -2.15
C ILE A 229 26.11 10.41 -3.61
N ILE A 230 26.62 11.22 -4.53
CA ILE A 230 26.53 10.98 -5.99
C ILE A 230 27.27 9.69 -6.37
N GLU A 231 28.48 9.48 -5.83
CA GLU A 231 29.25 8.25 -6.08
C GLU A 231 28.52 6.99 -5.58
N TYR A 232 27.96 7.02 -4.37
CA TYR A 232 27.23 5.89 -3.80
C TYR A 232 25.95 5.62 -4.59
N LEU A 233 25.17 6.65 -4.96
CA LEU A 233 24.01 6.47 -5.83
C LEU A 233 24.42 5.76 -7.13
N ARG A 234 25.54 6.16 -7.74
CA ARG A 234 26.07 5.49 -8.95
C ARG A 234 26.48 4.05 -8.67
N GLY A 235 27.24 3.79 -7.61
CA GLY A 235 27.69 2.43 -7.28
C GLY A 235 26.53 1.47 -6.98
N PHE A 236 25.54 1.93 -6.21
CA PHE A 236 24.47 1.11 -5.66
C PHE A 236 23.25 0.99 -6.59
N LEU A 237 22.68 2.09 -7.07
CA LEU A 237 21.46 2.06 -7.89
C LEU A 237 21.75 1.71 -9.34
N PHE A 238 22.82 2.28 -9.89
CA PHE A 238 23.21 2.05 -11.27
C PHE A 238 23.98 0.73 -11.42
N GLY A 239 25.00 0.50 -10.61
CA GLY A 239 25.85 -0.69 -10.72
C GLY A 239 25.16 -1.97 -10.25
N ARG A 240 24.87 -2.05 -8.94
CA ARG A 240 24.46 -3.32 -8.31
C ARG A 240 23.15 -3.88 -8.83
N LEU A 241 22.21 -3.00 -9.19
CA LEU A 241 20.92 -3.41 -9.74
C LEU A 241 21.05 -4.16 -11.07
N ALA A 242 21.86 -3.65 -12.00
CA ALA A 242 22.08 -4.29 -13.29
C ALA A 242 22.78 -5.65 -13.16
N TRP A 243 23.84 -5.75 -12.34
CA TRP A 243 24.55 -7.01 -12.14
C TRP A 243 23.66 -8.04 -11.42
N SER A 244 22.82 -7.60 -10.48
CA SER A 244 21.89 -8.48 -9.77
C SER A 244 20.82 -9.07 -10.68
N LYS A 245 20.28 -8.29 -11.63
CA LYS A 245 19.28 -8.76 -12.60
C LYS A 245 19.73 -10.02 -13.36
N TYR A 246 21.02 -10.10 -13.68
CA TYR A 246 21.61 -11.22 -14.41
C TYR A 246 22.33 -12.22 -13.50
N ASN A 247 22.17 -12.11 -12.17
CA ASN A 247 22.81 -12.96 -11.17
C ASN A 247 24.34 -13.04 -11.31
N ILE A 248 24.97 -11.90 -11.55
CA ILE A 248 26.42 -11.77 -11.74
C ILE A 248 27.01 -10.65 -10.88
N LEU A 249 26.36 -10.34 -9.75
CA LEU A 249 26.78 -9.32 -8.81
C LEU A 249 27.93 -9.82 -7.92
N PRO A 250 29.15 -9.27 -8.06
CA PRO A 250 30.29 -9.81 -7.32
C PRO A 250 30.43 -9.22 -5.91
N ILE A 251 29.57 -8.27 -5.51
CA ILE A 251 29.66 -7.60 -4.21
C ILE A 251 28.29 -7.19 -3.67
N ILE A 252 28.03 -7.56 -2.42
CA ILE A 252 27.04 -6.96 -1.52
C ILE A 252 27.81 -6.17 -0.47
N SER A 253 27.23 -5.07 0.05
CA SER A 253 27.97 -4.16 0.92
C SER A 253 28.31 -4.85 2.23
N GLY A 254 29.57 -4.79 2.67
CA GLY A 254 29.93 -5.22 4.02
C GLY A 254 29.24 -4.42 5.14
N ALA A 255 28.60 -3.29 4.81
CA ALA A 255 27.81 -2.50 5.74
C ALA A 255 26.37 -2.99 5.90
N PHE A 256 25.79 -3.68 4.91
CA PHE A 256 24.43 -4.23 5.01
C PHE A 256 24.21 -5.35 3.98
N GLY A 257 24.29 -6.59 4.45
CA GLY A 257 24.05 -7.78 3.64
C GLY A 257 23.55 -8.95 4.49
N ILE A 258 22.61 -9.71 3.96
CA ILE A 258 22.02 -10.89 4.58
C ILE A 258 22.42 -12.12 3.80
N PHE A 259 22.87 -13.14 4.51
CA PHE A 259 23.44 -14.35 3.95
C PHE A 259 22.74 -15.56 4.55
N ASP A 260 22.51 -16.59 3.73
CA ASP A 260 22.20 -17.92 4.22
C ASP A 260 23.41 -18.46 5.01
N LYS A 261 23.19 -18.77 6.29
CA LYS A 261 24.23 -19.20 7.21
C LYS A 261 24.90 -20.50 6.74
N GLY A 262 24.12 -21.45 6.23
CA GLY A 262 24.61 -22.74 5.76
C GLY A 262 25.54 -22.55 4.56
N GLU A 263 25.17 -21.67 3.63
CA GLU A 263 25.97 -21.32 2.47
C GLU A 263 27.30 -20.64 2.83
N VAL A 264 27.29 -19.73 3.82
CA VAL A 264 28.51 -19.09 4.31
C VAL A 264 29.43 -20.09 4.99
N ILE A 265 28.89 -21.00 5.81
CA ILE A 265 29.68 -22.06 6.45
C ILE A 265 30.28 -23.00 5.40
N ARG A 266 29.52 -23.32 4.35
CA ARG A 266 29.95 -24.20 3.26
C ARG A 266 31.20 -23.70 2.53
N VAL A 267 31.37 -22.38 2.40
CA VAL A 267 32.56 -21.79 1.77
C VAL A 267 33.67 -21.42 2.76
N GLY A 268 33.49 -21.72 4.05
CA GLY A 268 34.48 -21.49 5.10
C GLY A 268 34.45 -20.10 5.73
N GLY A 269 33.35 -19.35 5.59
CA GLY A 269 33.16 -18.05 6.21
C GLY A 269 33.92 -16.90 5.53
N TYR A 270 34.05 -15.79 6.25
CA TYR A 270 34.79 -14.61 5.80
C TYR A 270 36.31 -14.88 5.84
N GLN A 271 37.00 -14.49 4.76
CA GLN A 271 38.43 -14.68 4.64
C GLN A 271 39.23 -13.67 5.47
N ARG A 272 39.94 -14.17 6.49
CA ARG A 272 40.73 -13.37 7.47
C ARG A 272 41.94 -12.65 6.86
N LYS A 273 42.46 -13.12 5.72
CA LYS A 273 43.69 -12.63 5.08
C LYS A 273 43.44 -11.68 3.90
N THR A 274 42.31 -10.99 3.86
CA THR A 274 42.01 -9.94 2.87
C THR A 274 41.39 -8.72 3.54
N VAL A 275 41.46 -7.56 2.89
CA VAL A 275 40.81 -6.33 3.36
C VAL A 275 39.50 -6.00 2.64
N GLY A 276 39.09 -6.84 1.68
CA GLY A 276 37.81 -6.80 0.97
C GLY A 276 37.02 -8.08 1.21
N GLU A 277 36.82 -8.41 2.48
CA GLU A 277 36.21 -9.65 2.95
C GLU A 277 34.77 -9.86 2.43
N ASP A 278 34.03 -8.77 2.21
CA ASP A 278 32.67 -8.76 1.72
C ASP A 278 32.57 -9.21 0.26
N MET A 279 33.38 -8.61 -0.62
CA MET A 279 33.48 -9.02 -2.03
C MET A 279 34.05 -10.43 -2.16
N GLU A 280 35.06 -10.77 -1.35
CA GLU A 280 35.69 -12.09 -1.41
C GLU A 280 34.69 -13.22 -1.13
N LEU A 281 33.88 -13.07 -0.06
CA LEU A 281 32.84 -14.03 0.29
C LEU A 281 31.80 -14.19 -0.84
N VAL A 282 31.32 -13.08 -1.41
CA VAL A 282 30.33 -13.10 -2.49
C VAL A 282 30.86 -13.78 -3.75
N VAL A 283 32.11 -13.50 -4.14
CA VAL A 283 32.77 -14.16 -5.28
C VAL A 283 32.96 -15.66 -5.01
N HIS A 284 33.34 -16.03 -3.78
CA HIS A 284 33.52 -17.42 -3.39
C HIS A 284 32.20 -18.21 -3.40
N LEU A 285 31.11 -17.62 -2.90
CA LEU A 285 29.76 -18.19 -2.97
C LEU A 285 29.32 -18.41 -4.43
N HIS A 286 29.49 -17.40 -5.30
CA HIS A 286 29.21 -17.55 -6.73
C HIS A 286 30.02 -18.69 -7.36
N LYS A 287 31.33 -18.72 -7.07
CA LYS A 287 32.24 -19.76 -7.57
C LYS A 287 31.77 -21.15 -7.14
N LYS A 288 31.42 -21.34 -5.86
CA LYS A 288 31.02 -22.63 -5.31
C LYS A 288 29.69 -23.10 -5.90
N ALA A 289 28.67 -22.26 -5.91
CA ALA A 289 27.37 -22.59 -6.51
C ALA A 289 27.51 -22.98 -8.00
N LEU A 290 28.31 -22.23 -8.78
CA LEU A 290 28.55 -22.54 -10.20
C LEU A 290 29.40 -23.80 -10.42
N GLN A 291 30.31 -24.14 -9.49
CA GLN A 291 31.06 -25.39 -9.54
C GLN A 291 30.17 -26.60 -9.30
N ASP A 292 29.23 -26.47 -8.38
CA ASP A 292 28.29 -27.51 -7.97
C ASP A 292 27.08 -27.61 -8.91
N GLY A 293 26.93 -26.67 -9.85
CA GLY A 293 25.84 -26.65 -10.83
C GLY A 293 24.51 -26.12 -10.27
N GLU A 294 24.54 -25.45 -9.13
CA GLU A 294 23.35 -24.95 -8.43
C GLU A 294 22.86 -23.61 -9.01
N GLU A 295 21.54 -23.44 -9.06
CA GLU A 295 20.90 -22.21 -9.53
C GLU A 295 20.62 -21.21 -8.40
N LYS A 296 21.62 -21.00 -7.52
CA LYS A 296 21.55 -20.03 -6.42
C LYS A 296 21.71 -18.60 -6.94
N LYS A 297 21.06 -17.64 -6.26
CA LYS A 297 20.93 -16.24 -6.64
C LYS A 297 21.45 -15.30 -5.57
N ILE A 298 22.05 -14.20 -6.03
CA ILE A 298 22.43 -13.03 -5.21
C ILE A 298 21.59 -11.83 -5.66
N ILE A 299 20.77 -11.32 -4.75
CA ILE A 299 19.76 -10.30 -5.07
C ILE A 299 20.00 -8.99 -4.33
N TYR A 300 20.18 -7.92 -5.08
CA TYR A 300 20.28 -6.57 -4.55
C TYR A 300 18.89 -5.91 -4.52
N ASN A 301 18.46 -5.45 -3.34
CA ASN A 301 17.22 -4.71 -3.20
C ASN A 301 17.52 -3.20 -2.94
N PRO A 302 17.29 -2.31 -3.91
CA PRO A 302 17.57 -0.89 -3.72
C PRO A 302 16.71 -0.22 -2.63
N ASN A 303 15.54 -0.78 -2.30
CA ASN A 303 14.59 -0.21 -1.34
C ASN A 303 14.93 -0.53 0.12
N ALA A 304 15.78 -1.52 0.37
CA ALA A 304 16.30 -1.80 1.70
C ALA A 304 17.46 -0.82 1.98
N ILE A 305 17.28 0.14 2.88
CA ILE A 305 18.22 1.27 3.04
C ILE A 305 18.98 1.17 4.37
N CYS A 306 20.28 1.35 4.26
CA CYS A 306 21.23 1.46 5.37
C CYS A 306 21.96 2.81 5.29
N TRP A 307 22.00 3.56 6.38
CA TRP A 307 22.66 4.87 6.48
C TRP A 307 24.00 4.73 7.19
N THR A 308 25.08 5.18 6.56
CA THR A 308 26.46 5.11 7.09
C THR A 308 27.13 6.47 7.10
N GLN A 309 28.12 6.65 7.99
CA GLN A 309 28.98 7.82 7.95
C GLN A 309 30.05 7.70 6.85
N ALA A 310 30.17 8.76 6.04
CA ALA A 310 31.22 8.90 5.04
C ALA A 310 32.37 9.80 5.55
N PRO A 311 33.63 9.55 5.13
CA PRO A 311 34.75 10.42 5.45
C PRO A 311 34.53 11.87 4.99
N ASP A 312 34.70 12.84 5.90
CA ASP A 312 34.63 14.27 5.58
C ASP A 312 36.01 14.92 5.37
N ASP A 313 37.10 14.17 5.56
CA ASP A 313 38.48 14.60 5.34
C ASP A 313 39.22 13.74 4.29
N LEU A 314 40.16 14.38 3.55
CA LEU A 314 40.91 13.74 2.46
C LEU A 314 41.82 12.59 2.92
N THR A 315 42.32 12.62 4.16
CA THR A 315 43.26 11.60 4.65
C THR A 315 42.54 10.29 4.90
N THR A 316 41.40 10.34 5.58
CA THR A 316 40.53 9.18 5.83
C THR A 316 39.94 8.68 4.52
N PHE A 317 39.46 9.58 3.67
CA PHE A 317 38.92 9.25 2.35
C PHE A 317 39.95 8.51 1.47
N ARG A 318 41.20 9.01 1.38
CA ARG A 318 42.28 8.32 0.66
C ARG A 318 42.50 6.90 1.17
N LYS A 319 42.60 6.71 2.50
CA LYS A 319 42.81 5.39 3.11
C LYS A 319 41.68 4.43 2.76
N GLN A 320 40.44 4.90 2.80
CA GLN A 320 39.26 4.10 2.46
C GLN A 320 39.30 3.65 0.99
N ARG A 321 39.52 4.57 0.05
CA ARG A 321 39.54 4.26 -1.39
C ARG A 321 40.69 3.34 -1.79
N SER A 322 41.90 3.59 -1.27
CA SER A 322 43.04 2.71 -1.52
C SER A 322 42.80 1.30 -0.94
N ARG A 323 42.13 1.18 0.22
CA ARG A 323 41.78 -0.12 0.81
C ARG A 323 40.79 -0.89 -0.07
N TRP A 324 39.72 -0.26 -0.52
CA TRP A 324 38.71 -0.91 -1.36
C TRP A 324 39.31 -1.40 -2.67
N HIS A 325 40.13 -0.56 -3.32
CA HIS A 325 40.80 -0.94 -4.56
C HIS A 325 41.84 -2.05 -4.36
N ARG A 326 42.53 -2.06 -3.21
CA ARG A 326 43.42 -3.17 -2.82
C ARG A 326 42.64 -4.48 -2.63
N GLY A 327 41.53 -4.43 -1.90
CA GLY A 327 40.64 -5.58 -1.67
C GLY A 327 40.12 -6.17 -2.97
N LEU A 328 39.67 -5.32 -3.91
CA LEU A 328 39.30 -5.75 -5.26
C LEU A 328 40.43 -6.56 -5.93
N GLY A 329 41.67 -6.06 -5.92
CA GLY A 329 42.81 -6.75 -6.51
C GLY A 329 43.15 -8.08 -5.81
N GLU A 330 43.07 -8.12 -4.48
CA GLU A 330 43.30 -9.35 -3.70
C GLU A 330 42.26 -10.44 -4.03
N THR A 331 40.98 -10.06 -4.15
CA THR A 331 39.88 -10.97 -4.53
C THR A 331 40.04 -11.47 -5.96
N LEU A 332 40.30 -10.57 -6.92
CA LEU A 332 40.54 -10.93 -8.33
C LEU A 332 41.73 -11.88 -8.46
N TRP A 333 42.82 -11.65 -7.72
CA TRP A 333 44.00 -12.52 -7.76
C TRP A 333 43.74 -13.89 -7.16
N ARG A 334 43.00 -13.95 -6.04
CA ARG A 334 42.64 -15.20 -5.36
C ARG A 334 41.73 -16.08 -6.20
N HIS A 335 40.79 -15.46 -6.91
CA HIS A 335 39.80 -16.13 -7.76
C HIS A 335 40.14 -16.03 -9.25
N LYS A 336 41.42 -15.83 -9.61
CA LYS A 336 41.85 -15.71 -11.03
C LYS A 336 41.54 -16.94 -11.87
N ASP A 337 41.29 -18.08 -11.23
CA ASP A 337 40.92 -19.33 -11.87
C ASP A 337 39.47 -19.35 -12.41
N ILE A 338 38.67 -18.32 -12.17
CA ILE A 338 37.33 -18.20 -12.79
C ILE A 338 37.30 -17.18 -13.95
N LEU A 339 38.34 -16.35 -14.09
CA LEU A 339 38.45 -15.31 -15.09
C LEU A 339 38.49 -15.91 -16.50
N PHE A 340 37.60 -15.46 -17.39
CA PHE A 340 37.45 -15.93 -18.78
C PHE A 340 37.19 -17.44 -18.91
N ARG A 341 36.57 -18.07 -17.90
CA ARG A 341 36.23 -19.49 -17.95
C ARG A 341 34.74 -19.71 -18.20
N PRO A 342 34.35 -20.32 -19.35
CA PRO A 342 32.94 -20.55 -19.70
C PRO A 342 32.16 -21.39 -18.68
N LYS A 343 32.84 -22.28 -17.93
CA LYS A 343 32.24 -23.08 -16.84
C LYS A 343 31.48 -22.20 -15.83
N TYR A 344 31.94 -20.97 -15.60
CA TYR A 344 31.33 -20.04 -14.64
C TYR A 344 30.35 -19.06 -15.31
N LYS A 345 29.82 -19.41 -16.49
CA LYS A 345 28.78 -18.67 -17.23
C LYS A 345 29.12 -17.17 -17.35
N ALA A 346 28.10 -16.31 -17.35
CA ALA A 346 28.27 -14.85 -17.44
C ALA A 346 29.10 -14.26 -16.28
N PHE A 347 29.16 -14.89 -15.11
CA PHE A 347 29.96 -14.39 -13.98
C PHE A 347 31.46 -14.43 -14.30
N GLY A 348 31.96 -15.57 -14.80
CA GLY A 348 33.36 -15.72 -15.19
C GLY A 348 33.71 -15.08 -16.54
N MET A 349 32.73 -14.94 -17.45
CA MET A 349 32.97 -14.41 -18.80
C MET A 349 32.71 -12.91 -18.95
N ILE A 350 31.90 -12.30 -18.08
CA ILE A 350 31.50 -10.88 -18.19
C ILE A 350 31.89 -10.12 -16.92
N ALA A 351 31.35 -10.51 -15.75
CA ALA A 351 31.55 -9.74 -14.51
C ALA A 351 33.02 -9.73 -14.07
N MET A 352 33.67 -10.88 -13.94
CA MET A 352 35.06 -10.95 -13.49
C MET A 352 36.03 -10.22 -14.45
N PRO A 353 35.93 -10.38 -15.79
CA PRO A 353 36.69 -9.56 -16.74
C PRO A 353 36.41 -8.06 -16.66
N PHE A 354 35.15 -7.64 -16.49
CA PHE A 354 34.80 -6.22 -16.32
C PHE A 354 35.51 -5.62 -15.12
N TYR A 355 35.46 -6.30 -13.96
CA TYR A 355 36.11 -5.84 -12.74
C TYR A 355 37.65 -5.86 -12.83
N LEU A 356 38.23 -6.75 -13.64
CA LEU A 356 39.67 -6.74 -13.90
C LEU A 356 40.08 -5.58 -14.82
N LEU A 357 39.44 -5.47 -15.99
CA LEU A 357 39.87 -4.60 -17.07
C LEU A 357 39.44 -3.15 -16.88
N LEU A 358 38.18 -2.92 -16.49
CA LEU A 358 37.62 -1.58 -16.38
C LEU A 358 37.73 -1.02 -14.96
N GLU A 359 37.54 -1.85 -13.93
CA GLU A 359 37.61 -1.38 -12.53
C GLU A 359 39.03 -1.43 -11.98
N TRP A 360 39.69 -2.59 -11.93
CA TRP A 360 40.99 -2.72 -11.28
C TRP A 360 42.11 -2.05 -12.07
N LEU A 361 42.23 -2.32 -13.38
CA LEU A 361 43.24 -1.69 -14.26
C LEU A 361 42.88 -0.26 -14.72
N GLY A 362 41.62 0.14 -14.60
CA GLY A 362 41.12 1.43 -15.07
C GLY A 362 41.94 2.66 -14.62
N PRO A 363 42.36 2.79 -13.34
CA PRO A 363 43.17 3.91 -12.89
C PRO A 363 44.50 4.09 -13.63
N ILE A 364 45.13 2.99 -14.09
CA ILE A 364 46.37 3.07 -14.87
C ILE A 364 46.10 3.72 -16.22
N ILE A 365 45.03 3.27 -16.89
CA ILE A 365 44.65 3.75 -18.22
C ILE A 365 44.21 5.22 -18.13
N GLU A 366 43.46 5.60 -17.10
CA GLU A 366 43.07 7.00 -16.86
C GLU A 366 44.29 7.90 -16.61
N ILE A 367 45.26 7.48 -15.78
CA ILE A 367 46.49 8.25 -15.54
C ILE A 367 47.33 8.38 -16.82
N LEU A 368 47.51 7.28 -17.57
CA LEU A 368 48.22 7.32 -18.85
C LEU A 368 47.51 8.24 -19.85
N GLY A 369 46.18 8.24 -19.88
CA GLY A 369 45.38 9.19 -20.66
C GLY A 369 45.65 10.64 -20.30
N TYR A 370 45.71 10.98 -19.00
CA TYR A 370 46.08 12.33 -18.55
C TYR A 370 47.52 12.72 -18.88
N LEU A 371 48.47 11.79 -18.80
CA LEU A 371 49.87 12.05 -19.17
C LEU A 371 50.03 12.24 -20.68
N LEU A 372 49.35 11.41 -21.48
CA LEU A 372 49.30 11.57 -22.93
C LEU A 372 48.66 12.91 -23.31
N LEU A 373 47.56 13.30 -22.65
CA LEU A 373 46.93 14.61 -22.82
C LEU A 373 47.92 15.76 -22.58
N LEU A 374 48.64 15.72 -21.46
CA LEU A 374 49.63 16.74 -21.11
C LEU A 374 50.79 16.79 -22.12
N TYR A 375 51.25 15.62 -22.59
CA TYR A 375 52.30 15.54 -23.61
C TYR A 375 51.88 16.26 -24.90
N HIS A 376 50.69 15.99 -25.44
CA HIS A 376 50.24 16.62 -26.69
C HIS A 376 50.02 18.13 -26.54
N LEU A 377 49.58 18.59 -25.35
CA LEU A 377 49.45 20.02 -25.05
C LEU A 377 50.80 20.75 -25.02
N LEU A 378 51.90 20.07 -24.68
CA LEU A 378 53.23 20.67 -24.51
C LEU A 378 54.09 20.63 -25.79
N PHE A 379 53.88 19.65 -26.67
CA PHE A 379 54.77 19.40 -27.81
C PHE A 379 54.15 19.70 -29.18
N ASP A 380 52.89 20.16 -29.23
CA ASP A 380 52.18 20.64 -30.45
C ASP A 380 52.17 19.64 -31.62
N GLU A 381 52.39 18.34 -31.33
CA GLU A 381 52.34 17.27 -32.32
C GLU A 381 50.91 16.72 -32.42
N ILE A 382 50.14 17.29 -33.36
CA ILE A 382 48.84 16.83 -33.90
C ILE A 382 47.59 17.06 -33.02
N PHE A 383 46.70 17.88 -33.60
CA PHE A 383 45.33 18.30 -33.26
C PHE A 383 44.93 18.47 -31.79
N THR A 384 45.32 19.61 -31.23
CA THR A 384 44.73 20.24 -30.03
C THR A 384 43.20 20.15 -30.01
N GLU A 385 42.53 20.30 -31.16
CA GLU A 385 41.07 20.15 -31.31
C GLU A 385 40.53 18.77 -30.90
N TYR A 386 41.18 17.67 -31.31
CA TYR A 386 40.72 16.30 -31.00
C TYR A 386 40.94 15.98 -29.52
N VAL A 387 42.03 16.49 -28.97
CA VAL A 387 42.33 16.43 -27.53
C VAL A 387 41.23 17.12 -26.71
N PHE A 388 40.85 18.34 -27.08
CA PHE A 388 39.75 19.04 -26.41
C PHE A 388 38.41 18.35 -26.61
N LEU A 389 38.12 17.80 -27.80
CA LEU A 389 36.90 17.05 -28.07
C LEU A 389 36.82 15.76 -27.24
N LEU A 390 37.91 15.01 -27.11
CA LEU A 390 37.96 13.77 -26.32
C LEU A 390 37.84 14.06 -24.81
N LEU A 391 38.49 15.13 -24.34
CA LEU A 391 38.35 15.60 -22.98
C LEU A 391 36.90 16.05 -22.70
N ALA A 392 36.32 16.85 -23.60
CA ALA A 392 34.94 17.28 -23.50
C ALA A 392 33.98 16.09 -23.51
N ALA A 393 34.16 15.12 -24.41
CA ALA A 393 33.35 13.91 -24.47
C ALA A 393 33.42 13.10 -23.16
N THR A 394 34.62 12.97 -22.58
CA THR A 394 34.81 12.24 -21.31
C THR A 394 34.16 12.96 -20.13
N VAL A 395 34.30 14.28 -20.06
CA VAL A 395 33.68 15.12 -19.03
C VAL A 395 32.16 15.09 -19.17
N LEU A 396 31.64 15.31 -20.38
CA LEU A 396 30.20 15.30 -20.66
C LEU A 396 29.59 13.93 -20.37
N TYR A 397 30.24 12.84 -20.78
CA TYR A 397 29.75 11.49 -20.54
C TYR A 397 29.76 11.13 -19.04
N GLY A 398 30.85 11.44 -18.32
CA GLY A 398 30.93 11.22 -16.88
C GLY A 398 29.85 12.00 -16.12
N SER A 399 29.70 13.29 -16.45
CA SER A 399 28.65 14.13 -15.87
C SER A 399 27.25 13.66 -16.26
N PHE A 400 27.03 13.18 -17.48
CA PHE A 400 25.75 12.62 -17.93
C PHE A 400 25.34 11.40 -17.10
N LEU A 401 26.27 10.47 -16.82
CA LEU A 401 25.96 9.32 -15.97
C LEU A 401 25.60 9.74 -14.54
N SER A 402 26.36 10.68 -13.95
CA SER A 402 26.12 11.13 -12.59
C SER A 402 24.83 11.94 -12.45
N VAL A 403 24.52 12.82 -13.42
CA VAL A 403 23.21 13.48 -13.55
C VAL A 403 22.10 12.45 -13.72
N GLY A 404 22.28 11.50 -14.65
CA GLY A 404 21.30 10.47 -14.96
C GLY A 404 20.93 9.62 -13.75
N VAL A 405 21.90 9.29 -12.89
CA VAL A 405 21.64 8.55 -11.65
C VAL A 405 20.89 9.38 -10.62
N VAL A 406 21.22 10.66 -10.44
CA VAL A 406 20.45 11.56 -9.56
C VAL A 406 19.01 11.69 -10.05
N LEU A 407 18.80 11.78 -11.37
CA LEU A 407 17.47 11.80 -11.98
C LEU A 407 16.71 10.49 -11.78
N LEU A 408 17.37 9.34 -12.00
CA LEU A 408 16.76 8.02 -11.79
C LEU A 408 16.38 7.79 -10.34
N GLU A 409 17.20 8.24 -9.39
CA GLU A 409 16.92 8.17 -7.96
C GLU A 409 15.67 8.99 -7.60
N GLU A 410 15.62 10.25 -8.03
CA GLU A 410 14.48 11.13 -7.80
C GLU A 410 13.20 10.53 -8.41
N TRP A 411 13.32 10.00 -9.62
CA TRP A 411 12.21 9.38 -10.34
C TRP A 411 11.73 8.05 -9.73
N SER A 412 12.62 7.27 -9.12
CA SER A 412 12.30 5.91 -8.65
C SER A 412 12.02 5.81 -7.15
N MET A 413 12.67 6.61 -6.30
CA MET A 413 12.66 6.39 -4.85
C MET A 413 11.99 7.51 -4.03
N LYS A 414 11.62 8.67 -4.61
CA LYS A 414 10.90 9.81 -3.96
C LYS A 414 11.40 10.25 -2.56
N LYS A 415 12.61 9.84 -2.17
CA LYS A 415 13.13 9.97 -0.79
C LYS A 415 14.08 11.16 -0.59
N GLN A 416 14.34 11.96 -1.64
CA GLN A 416 15.16 13.15 -1.48
C GLN A 416 14.33 14.34 -1.02
N ASN A 417 14.87 15.06 -0.03
CA ASN A 417 14.29 16.28 0.49
C ASN A 417 14.32 17.37 -0.59
N SER A 418 13.38 18.30 -0.52
CA SER A 418 13.28 19.59 -1.23
C SER A 418 13.91 19.72 -2.64
N ILE A 419 13.19 20.35 -3.56
CA ILE A 419 13.69 20.72 -4.92
C ILE A 419 15.08 21.37 -4.90
N LYS A 420 15.44 22.06 -3.81
CA LYS A 420 16.76 22.67 -3.60
C LYS A 420 17.89 21.64 -3.50
N ASP A 421 17.70 20.56 -2.75
CA ASP A 421 18.74 19.54 -2.55
C ASP A 421 18.95 18.73 -3.83
N PHE A 422 17.86 18.38 -4.51
CA PHE A 422 17.90 17.76 -5.83
C PHE A 422 18.68 18.64 -6.84
N THR A 423 18.36 19.94 -6.92
CA THR A 423 19.07 20.89 -7.79
C THR A 423 20.55 20.99 -7.41
N LEU A 424 20.85 20.97 -6.10
CA LEU A 424 22.22 21.02 -5.61
C LEU A 424 23.01 19.77 -6.04
N LEU A 425 22.45 18.57 -5.90
CA LEU A 425 23.10 17.33 -6.36
C LEU A 425 23.31 17.32 -7.87
N LEU A 426 22.35 17.81 -8.66
CA LEU A 426 22.51 17.98 -10.10
C LEU A 426 23.70 18.90 -10.42
N LEU A 427 23.78 20.07 -9.80
CA LEU A 427 24.90 21.00 -10.03
C LEU A 427 26.25 20.40 -9.60
N TRP A 428 26.30 19.71 -8.45
CA TRP A 428 27.52 19.07 -7.99
C TRP A 428 27.95 17.92 -8.89
N SER A 429 27.02 17.15 -9.47
CA SER A 429 27.33 16.05 -10.39
C SER A 429 28.10 16.52 -11.63
N LEU A 430 27.87 17.76 -12.08
CA LEU A 430 28.62 18.38 -13.19
C LEU A 430 30.08 18.67 -12.82
N THR A 431 30.41 18.78 -11.52
CA THR A 431 31.76 19.12 -11.04
C THR A 431 32.67 17.90 -10.84
N GLU A 432 32.10 16.68 -10.81
CA GLU A 432 32.81 15.44 -10.44
C GLU A 432 34.09 15.24 -11.25
N SER A 433 33.98 15.43 -12.57
CA SER A 433 35.04 15.20 -13.55
C SER A 433 36.29 16.08 -13.35
N PHE A 434 36.17 17.22 -12.65
CA PHE A 434 37.25 18.21 -12.54
C PHE A 434 38.15 18.03 -11.32
N TRP A 435 37.64 17.46 -10.23
CA TRP A 435 38.39 17.35 -8.97
C TRP A 435 38.21 16.00 -8.31
N TYR A 436 36.97 15.54 -8.14
CA TYR A 436 36.68 14.33 -7.40
C TYR A 436 37.15 13.06 -8.13
N ARG A 437 36.91 12.98 -9.43
CA ARG A 437 37.35 11.85 -10.25
C ARG A 437 38.89 11.76 -10.34
N PRO A 438 39.64 12.82 -10.65
CA PRO A 438 41.11 12.78 -10.59
C PRO A 438 41.65 12.33 -9.21
N LEU A 439 41.05 12.81 -8.12
CA LEU A 439 41.43 12.40 -6.76
C LEU A 439 41.20 10.91 -6.52
N THR A 440 40.02 10.40 -6.87
CA THR A 440 39.69 8.97 -6.67
C THR A 440 40.52 8.06 -7.57
N VAL A 441 40.80 8.45 -8.82
CA VAL A 441 41.73 7.75 -9.73
C VAL A 441 43.12 7.63 -9.09
N TRP A 442 43.65 8.72 -8.54
CA TRP A 442 44.94 8.70 -7.85
C TRP A 442 44.93 7.77 -6.62
N TYR A 443 43.88 7.81 -5.80
CA TYR A 443 43.78 6.95 -4.62
C TYR A 443 43.59 5.47 -4.96
N ARG A 444 42.88 5.16 -6.05
CA ARG A 444 42.75 3.81 -6.60
C ARG A 444 44.09 3.31 -7.14
N PHE A 445 44.84 4.16 -7.84
CA PHE A 445 46.20 3.83 -8.29
C PHE A 445 47.14 3.49 -7.12
N LEU A 446 47.09 4.26 -6.03
CA LEU A 446 47.82 3.91 -4.80
C LEU A 446 47.38 2.56 -4.22
N GLY A 447 46.09 2.26 -4.21
CA GLY A 447 45.56 0.96 -3.76
C GLY A 447 45.99 -0.20 -4.65
N LEU A 448 46.06 0.02 -5.97
CA LEU A 448 46.59 -0.95 -6.93
C LEU A 448 48.06 -1.25 -6.65
N PHE A 449 48.87 -0.21 -6.43
CA PHE A 449 50.27 -0.38 -6.04
C PHE A 449 50.40 -1.15 -4.72
N GLN A 450 49.60 -0.81 -3.71
CA GLN A 450 49.58 -1.55 -2.44
C GLN A 450 49.20 -3.02 -2.59
N SER A 451 48.29 -3.35 -3.53
CA SER A 451 47.89 -4.73 -3.86
C SER A 451 49.04 -5.52 -4.49
N LEU A 452 49.73 -4.94 -5.48
CA LEU A 452 50.87 -5.56 -6.16
C LEU A 452 52.06 -5.78 -5.22
N PHE A 453 52.34 -4.82 -4.33
CA PHE A 453 53.49 -4.86 -3.41
C PHE A 453 53.17 -5.37 -2.00
N ARG A 454 51.94 -5.83 -1.74
CA ARG A 454 51.48 -6.41 -0.46
C ARG A 454 51.80 -5.56 0.77
N ILE A 455 51.70 -4.24 0.66
CA ILE A 455 52.01 -3.30 1.75
C ILE A 455 50.92 -3.40 2.83
N LYS A 456 51.31 -3.74 4.08
CA LYS A 456 50.42 -3.90 5.24
C LYS A 456 50.37 -2.63 6.10
N GLY A 457 49.17 -2.28 6.59
CA GLY A 457 49.00 -1.21 7.58
C GLY A 457 47.55 -0.77 7.76
N TRP A 458 47.08 -0.72 9.01
CA TRP A 458 45.79 -0.17 9.42
C TRP A 458 46.03 1.25 9.97
N GLY A 459 45.23 2.23 9.56
CA GLY A 459 45.34 3.60 10.06
C GLY A 459 44.14 3.93 10.94
N LYS A 460 44.38 4.39 12.18
CA LYS A 460 43.33 4.86 13.10
C LYS A 460 42.47 5.95 12.42
N MET A 461 41.14 5.82 12.53
CA MET A 461 40.15 6.79 12.06
C MET A 461 39.61 7.55 13.27
N LYS A 462 39.44 8.88 13.18
CA LYS A 462 38.75 9.66 14.22
C LYS A 462 37.25 9.61 13.93
N ARG A 463 36.46 8.98 14.80
CA ARG A 463 34.99 8.92 14.69
C ARG A 463 34.33 10.12 15.37
N LYS A 464 33.11 10.49 14.95
CA LYS A 464 32.28 11.54 15.57
C LYS A 464 30.95 10.92 16.00
N SER A 465 30.37 11.41 17.09
CA SER A 465 29.04 10.98 17.54
C SER A 465 27.96 11.18 16.46
N LEU A 466 27.01 10.24 16.42
CA LEU A 466 25.82 10.29 15.56
C LEU A 466 24.77 11.29 16.08
N GLU A 467 24.83 11.67 17.36
CA GLU A 467 23.89 12.60 17.98
C GLU A 467 24.39 14.06 17.91
N ASN A 468 23.51 14.94 17.41
CA ASN A 468 23.70 16.40 17.32
C ASN A 468 24.92 16.89 16.51
N GLN A 469 24.83 16.81 15.18
CA GLN A 469 25.70 17.60 14.30
C GLN A 469 25.06 18.97 13.98
N SER A 470 25.08 19.89 14.96
CA SER A 470 24.90 21.32 14.67
C SER A 470 26.23 21.90 14.20
N SER A 471 26.32 22.42 12.97
CA SER A 471 27.52 23.15 12.53
C SER A 471 27.18 24.54 11.98
N GLU A 472 28.01 25.50 12.39
CA GLU A 472 27.88 26.94 12.22
C GLU A 472 27.80 27.46 10.77
N ARG A 473 27.35 28.71 10.67
CA ARG A 473 27.11 29.46 9.44
C ARG A 473 28.42 30.05 8.90
N PHE A 474 28.77 29.73 7.65
CA PHE A 474 29.75 30.49 6.87
C PHE A 474 29.05 31.06 5.62
N TRP A 475 28.86 32.38 5.59
CA TRP A 475 27.84 33.07 4.77
C TRP A 475 28.38 33.81 3.54
N TRP A 476 29.57 33.50 3.00
CA TRP A 476 30.18 34.33 1.93
C TRP A 476 30.43 33.65 0.57
N LEU A 477 30.30 32.32 0.43
CA LEU A 477 30.49 31.63 -0.85
C LEU A 477 29.23 31.59 -1.75
N ARG A 478 28.08 32.06 -1.26
CA ARG A 478 26.80 32.05 -1.99
C ARG A 478 26.69 33.05 -3.15
N ARG A 479 27.57 34.04 -3.24
CA ARG A 479 27.39 35.18 -4.17
C ARG A 479 27.86 34.96 -5.61
N ILE A 480 28.69 33.95 -5.89
CA ILE A 480 29.28 33.79 -7.23
C ILE A 480 28.39 32.90 -8.13
N ALA A 481 27.75 31.87 -7.58
CA ALA A 481 26.81 31.02 -8.33
C ALA A 481 25.44 31.70 -8.58
N PHE A 482 25.06 32.67 -7.73
CA PHE A 482 23.76 33.36 -7.80
C PHE A 482 23.68 34.37 -8.97
N ILE A 483 24.82 34.92 -9.41
CA ILE A 483 24.87 35.95 -10.45
C ILE A 483 24.68 35.35 -11.86
N LEU A 484 25.07 34.10 -12.09
CA LEU A 484 24.88 33.42 -13.38
C LEU A 484 23.46 32.86 -13.56
N ILE A 485 22.75 32.57 -12.47
CA ILE A 485 21.37 32.05 -12.50
C ILE A 485 20.34 33.18 -12.70
N ILE A 486 20.61 34.38 -12.18
CA ILE A 486 19.73 35.55 -12.37
C ILE A 486 19.62 35.94 -13.86
N LEU A 487 20.66 35.75 -14.66
CA LEU A 487 20.63 36.09 -16.09
C LEU A 487 19.82 35.10 -16.94
N ALA A 488 19.61 33.87 -16.48
CA ALA A 488 18.81 32.87 -17.20
C ALA A 488 17.32 32.90 -16.82
N VAL A 489 16.96 33.45 -15.66
CA VAL A 489 15.58 33.50 -15.14
C VAL A 489 14.84 34.77 -15.58
N ILE A 490 15.55 35.84 -16.00
CA ILE A 490 14.92 37.12 -16.38
C ILE A 490 14.15 37.05 -17.72
N PHE A 491 14.28 35.98 -18.53
CA PHE A 491 13.64 35.89 -19.85
C PHE A 491 12.66 34.72 -20.06
N GLY A 492 12.22 34.03 -19.01
CA GLY A 492 11.26 32.95 -19.17
C GLY A 492 10.38 32.77 -17.96
N ILE A 493 9.17 33.35 -18.04
CA ILE A 493 7.90 33.06 -17.33
C ILE A 493 7.26 34.41 -16.97
N ASP A 494 6.38 34.88 -17.85
CA ASP A 494 5.26 35.71 -17.43
C ASP A 494 3.98 34.90 -17.69
N ALA A 495 3.43 34.34 -16.62
CA ALA A 495 2.11 33.76 -16.58
C ALA A 495 1.44 34.27 -15.29
N THR A 496 0.64 35.30 -15.47
CA THR A 496 -0.19 35.96 -14.47
C THR A 496 -1.15 34.98 -13.80
N LYS A 497 -0.97 34.71 -12.49
CA LYS A 497 -1.97 34.00 -11.66
C LYS A 497 -3.11 34.95 -11.32
N HIS A 498 -4.28 34.78 -11.95
CA HIS A 498 -5.52 35.42 -11.51
C HIS A 498 -6.10 34.63 -10.31
N ARG A 499 -6.02 35.22 -9.10
CA ARG A 499 -6.78 34.75 -7.92
C ARG A 499 -8.17 35.37 -7.97
N LEU A 500 -9.20 34.55 -8.19
CA LEU A 500 -10.60 34.98 -8.04
C LEU A 500 -10.97 34.89 -6.56
N GLN A 501 -11.01 36.01 -5.86
CA GLN A 501 -11.51 36.06 -4.48
C GLN A 501 -13.01 36.36 -4.46
N PRO A 502 -13.86 35.45 -3.96
CA PRO A 502 -15.27 35.74 -3.74
C PRO A 502 -15.48 36.72 -2.58
N THR A 503 -16.62 37.39 -2.57
CA THR A 503 -17.02 38.38 -1.56
C THR A 503 -17.74 37.70 -0.39
N PHE A 504 -17.14 37.72 0.80
CA PHE A 504 -17.70 37.10 2.01
C PHE A 504 -19.00 37.78 2.49
N LEU A 505 -19.97 37.00 2.96
CA LEU A 505 -21.03 37.48 3.85
C LEU A 505 -20.43 37.75 5.23
N LYS A 506 -19.91 38.97 5.45
CA LYS A 506 -19.43 39.38 6.77
C LYS A 506 -20.61 39.56 7.73
N ASN A 507 -20.67 38.71 8.75
CA ASN A 507 -21.49 38.94 9.93
C ASN A 507 -20.68 39.82 10.92
N PRO A 508 -21.20 40.95 11.42
CA PRO A 508 -20.43 41.95 12.18
C PRO A 508 -20.04 41.57 13.62
N VAL A 509 -20.01 40.29 14.00
CA VAL A 509 -19.57 39.88 15.35
C VAL A 509 -18.07 39.57 15.32
N ASP A 510 -17.26 40.39 16.01
CA ASP A 510 -15.85 40.15 16.34
C ASP A 510 -14.86 39.92 15.17
N ASN A 511 -15.14 40.45 13.97
CA ASN A 511 -14.32 40.27 12.75
C ASN A 511 -14.19 38.80 12.27
N ILE A 512 -15.02 37.86 12.74
CA ILE A 512 -15.01 36.45 12.28
C ILE A 512 -16.13 36.21 11.27
N SER A 513 -15.80 35.65 10.11
CA SER A 513 -16.75 35.30 9.05
C SER A 513 -17.28 33.87 9.22
N TYR A 514 -18.60 33.71 9.37
CA TYR A 514 -19.25 32.40 9.45
C TYR A 514 -20.67 32.42 8.89
N GLY A 515 -21.01 31.41 8.07
CA GLY A 515 -22.32 31.24 7.45
C GLY A 515 -23.21 30.21 8.16
N PHE A 516 -22.63 29.35 8.99
CA PHE A 516 -23.30 28.24 9.67
C PHE A 516 -23.02 28.26 11.16
N LYS A 517 -24.00 27.86 11.97
CA LYS A 517 -23.83 27.67 13.42
C LYS A 517 -24.72 26.56 13.96
N ALA A 518 -24.27 25.92 15.04
CA ALA A 518 -25.06 24.96 15.81
C ALA A 518 -25.80 25.66 16.97
N GLU A 519 -27.14 25.58 17.01
CA GLU A 519 -27.95 26.19 18.06
C GLU A 519 -28.39 25.13 19.10
N ARG A 520 -27.72 25.11 20.26
CA ARG A 520 -27.98 24.12 21.33
C ARG A 520 -29.43 24.15 21.82
N ASN A 521 -29.99 25.34 22.07
CA ASN A 521 -31.35 25.48 22.62
C ASN A 521 -32.44 24.91 21.70
N LYS A 522 -32.18 24.84 20.40
CA LYS A 522 -33.12 24.31 19.41
C LYS A 522 -32.72 22.93 18.89
N GLN A 523 -31.49 22.50 19.17
CA GLN A 523 -30.83 21.35 18.53
C GLN A 523 -30.91 21.38 17.00
N THR A 524 -30.85 22.59 16.42
CA THR A 524 -30.84 22.78 14.96
C THR A 524 -29.51 23.35 14.49
N LEU A 525 -29.12 23.02 13.25
CA LEU A 525 -28.15 23.80 12.50
C LEU A 525 -28.85 24.99 11.87
N GLN A 526 -28.17 26.13 11.81
CA GLN A 526 -28.68 27.35 11.20
C GLN A 526 -27.75 27.85 10.10
N HIS A 527 -28.33 28.34 9.01
CA HIS A 527 -27.63 28.96 7.89
C HIS A 527 -28.02 30.44 7.79
N TYR A 528 -27.03 31.31 7.62
CA TYR A 528 -27.23 32.74 7.49
C TYR A 528 -27.56 33.11 6.04
N THR A 529 -28.83 33.42 5.78
CA THR A 529 -29.32 33.73 4.43
C THR A 529 -30.38 34.84 4.45
N GLY A 530 -30.23 35.82 3.55
CA GLY A 530 -31.14 36.97 3.47
C GLY A 530 -31.11 37.86 4.71
N GLY A 531 -29.92 38.02 5.34
CA GLY A 531 -29.73 38.89 6.51
C GLY A 531 -30.23 38.33 7.84
N LYS A 532 -30.63 37.06 7.89
CA LYS A 532 -31.11 36.40 9.12
C LYS A 532 -30.67 34.94 9.20
N TRP A 533 -30.56 34.44 10.43
CA TRP A 533 -30.38 33.01 10.70
C TRP A 533 -31.69 32.26 10.45
N LYS A 534 -31.64 31.17 9.68
CA LYS A 534 -32.75 30.24 9.47
C LYS A 534 -32.31 28.84 9.85
N ASP A 535 -33.22 28.06 10.42
CA ASP A 535 -32.99 26.64 10.64
C ASP A 535 -32.74 25.96 9.28
N TRP A 536 -31.77 25.04 9.25
CA TRP A 536 -31.26 24.42 8.05
C TRP A 536 -31.22 22.90 8.22
N THR A 537 -32.07 22.22 7.47
CA THR A 537 -32.13 20.76 7.43
C THR A 537 -31.13 20.21 6.41
N ILE A 538 -30.25 19.33 6.85
CA ILE A 538 -29.28 18.69 5.95
C ILE A 538 -30.00 17.63 5.08
N LYS A 539 -29.84 17.79 3.77
CA LYS A 539 -30.23 16.83 2.74
C LYS A 539 -28.97 16.47 1.97
N GLY A 540 -28.24 15.51 2.50
CA GLY A 540 -26.87 15.25 2.11
C GLY A 540 -26.66 13.97 1.31
N VAL A 541 -25.52 13.89 0.63
CA VAL A 541 -24.97 12.66 0.08
C VAL A 541 -23.45 12.67 0.28
N ASN A 542 -22.85 11.57 0.73
CA ASN A 542 -21.40 11.49 0.74
C ASN A 542 -20.86 11.23 -0.66
N LEU A 543 -19.64 11.69 -0.92
CA LEU A 543 -18.96 11.52 -2.19
C LEU A 543 -17.58 10.91 -1.97
N GLY A 544 -17.36 9.72 -2.53
CA GLY A 544 -16.06 9.04 -2.50
C GLY A 544 -15.18 9.42 -3.69
N MET A 545 -13.96 8.85 -3.72
CA MET A 545 -12.98 9.07 -4.78
C MET A 545 -12.79 7.86 -5.71
N ALA A 546 -13.43 6.73 -5.43
CA ALA A 546 -13.30 5.54 -6.25
C ALA A 546 -14.18 5.59 -7.50
N LYS A 547 -13.71 4.90 -8.53
CA LYS A 547 -14.43 4.52 -9.73
C LYS A 547 -13.85 3.21 -10.30
N PRO A 548 -14.54 2.51 -11.22
CA PRO A 548 -14.02 1.27 -11.78
C PRO A 548 -12.63 1.44 -12.39
N GLY A 549 -11.76 0.46 -12.15
CA GLY A 549 -10.37 0.44 -12.60
C GLY A 549 -9.40 1.30 -11.79
N ALA A 550 -9.82 1.88 -10.66
CA ALA A 550 -8.96 2.73 -9.83
C ALA A 550 -9.27 2.61 -8.34
N PHE A 551 -8.23 2.58 -7.50
CA PHE A 551 -8.39 2.74 -6.05
C PHE A 551 -8.70 4.22 -5.73
N PRO A 552 -9.35 4.52 -4.58
CA PRO A 552 -9.61 5.91 -4.17
C PRO A 552 -8.34 6.79 -4.24
N GLY A 553 -7.20 6.25 -3.83
CA GLY A 553 -5.91 6.94 -3.81
C GLY A 553 -5.35 7.36 -5.17
N ASP A 554 -5.85 6.78 -6.27
CA ASP A 554 -5.45 7.17 -7.63
C ASP A 554 -6.12 8.48 -8.08
N ALA A 555 -7.16 8.92 -7.35
CA ALA A 555 -7.87 10.17 -7.60
C ALA A 555 -8.35 10.31 -9.07
N ALA A 556 -8.81 9.21 -9.66
CA ALA A 556 -9.05 9.06 -11.11
C ALA A 556 -10.32 9.75 -11.65
N ILE A 557 -11.16 10.32 -10.78
CA ILE A 557 -12.37 11.05 -11.19
C ILE A 557 -11.97 12.39 -11.82
N THR A 558 -12.45 12.61 -13.04
CA THR A 558 -12.16 13.82 -13.82
C THR A 558 -13.04 14.99 -13.40
N LYS A 559 -12.60 16.22 -13.69
CA LYS A 559 -13.40 17.44 -13.48
C LYS A 559 -14.76 17.38 -14.19
N ALA A 560 -14.83 16.79 -15.38
CA ALA A 560 -16.07 16.66 -16.14
C ALA A 560 -17.08 15.72 -15.45
N GLU A 561 -16.59 14.60 -14.90
CA GLU A 561 -17.39 13.69 -14.09
C GLU A 561 -17.90 14.39 -12.82
N TYR A 562 -17.03 15.08 -12.08
CA TYR A 562 -17.46 15.87 -10.92
C TYR A 562 -18.53 16.90 -11.27
N LYS A 563 -18.38 17.66 -12.36
CA LYS A 563 -19.41 18.62 -12.80
C LYS A 563 -20.75 17.94 -13.09
N LYS A 564 -20.73 16.80 -13.76
CA LYS A 564 -21.94 16.01 -14.05
C LYS A 564 -22.60 15.58 -12.74
N TRP A 565 -21.82 15.02 -11.80
CA TRP A 565 -22.32 14.54 -10.52
C TRP A 565 -22.85 15.67 -9.65
N LEU A 566 -22.14 16.79 -9.51
CA LEU A 566 -22.61 17.96 -8.75
C LEU A 566 -23.96 18.47 -9.27
N LYS A 567 -24.14 18.52 -10.60
CA LYS A 567 -25.41 18.86 -11.21
C LYS A 567 -26.52 17.87 -10.82
N GLN A 568 -26.27 16.57 -10.97
CA GLN A 568 -27.26 15.53 -10.65
C GLN A 568 -27.60 15.50 -9.15
N ILE A 569 -26.61 15.71 -8.27
CA ILE A 569 -26.80 15.83 -6.81
C ILE A 569 -27.69 17.03 -6.49
N SER A 570 -27.45 18.19 -7.11
CA SER A 570 -28.31 19.36 -6.93
C SER A 570 -29.73 19.13 -7.46
N GLU A 571 -29.89 18.48 -8.62
CA GLU A 571 -31.19 18.12 -9.20
C GLU A 571 -31.96 17.11 -8.32
N MET A 572 -31.27 16.29 -7.53
CA MET A 572 -31.87 15.43 -6.51
C MET A 572 -32.55 16.26 -5.39
N GLY A 573 -32.25 17.55 -5.26
CA GLY A 573 -32.70 18.38 -4.14
C GLY A 573 -31.81 18.26 -2.91
N ALA A 574 -30.64 17.62 -3.03
CA ALA A 574 -29.60 17.67 -2.01
C ALA A 574 -29.06 19.10 -1.91
N ASN A 575 -28.77 19.53 -0.68
CA ASN A 575 -28.16 20.84 -0.40
C ASN A 575 -26.72 20.70 0.11
N THR A 576 -26.28 19.48 0.39
CA THR A 576 -25.04 19.18 1.08
C THR A 576 -24.32 18.00 0.44
N ILE A 577 -23.01 18.07 0.34
CA ILE A 577 -22.12 16.93 0.08
C ILE A 577 -21.22 16.72 1.29
N ARG A 578 -20.87 15.48 1.63
CA ARG A 578 -19.76 15.23 2.57
C ARG A 578 -18.65 14.48 1.85
N ILE A 579 -17.42 14.93 2.07
CA ILE A 579 -16.21 14.23 1.62
C ILE A 579 -15.41 13.82 2.86
N TYR A 580 -14.84 12.62 2.83
CA TYR A 580 -14.14 12.01 3.97
C TYR A 580 -12.72 12.53 4.17
N THR A 581 -12.09 12.96 3.07
CA THR A 581 -10.70 13.38 3.02
C THR A 581 -10.51 14.39 1.90
N ILE A 582 -9.27 14.83 1.68
CA ILE A 582 -8.92 15.75 0.61
C ILE A 582 -9.13 15.07 -0.75
N HIS A 583 -10.06 15.58 -1.56
CA HIS A 583 -10.22 15.20 -2.97
C HIS A 583 -9.15 15.82 -3.90
N PRO A 584 -8.99 15.36 -5.15
CA PRO A 584 -8.14 16.02 -6.14
C PRO A 584 -8.61 17.47 -6.45
N PRO A 585 -7.71 18.36 -6.91
CA PRO A 585 -8.04 19.76 -7.22
C PRO A 585 -9.27 19.93 -8.14
N ALA A 586 -9.47 18.98 -9.05
CA ALA A 586 -10.61 18.93 -9.96
C ALA A 586 -11.97 18.99 -9.25
N PHE A 587 -12.12 18.42 -8.05
CA PHE A 587 -13.34 18.49 -7.26
C PHE A 587 -13.62 19.93 -6.79
N TYR A 588 -12.63 20.57 -6.16
CA TYR A 588 -12.76 21.93 -5.61
C TYR A 588 -13.01 22.95 -6.71
N GLU A 589 -12.32 22.80 -7.83
CA GLU A 589 -12.54 23.61 -9.03
C GLU A 589 -13.96 23.40 -9.61
N ALA A 590 -14.42 22.15 -9.74
CA ALA A 590 -15.76 21.85 -10.22
C ALA A 590 -16.86 22.39 -9.28
N LEU A 591 -16.67 22.26 -7.97
CA LEU A 591 -17.59 22.78 -6.94
C LEU A 591 -17.68 24.30 -6.99
N PHE A 592 -16.53 24.97 -7.08
CA PHE A 592 -16.48 26.43 -7.22
C PHE A 592 -17.23 26.88 -8.47
N GLU A 593 -16.90 26.32 -9.64
CA GLU A 593 -17.53 26.70 -10.91
C GLU A 593 -19.03 26.40 -10.93
N PHE A 594 -19.46 25.27 -10.35
CA PHE A 594 -20.86 24.92 -10.23
C PHE A 594 -21.62 25.96 -9.39
N ASN A 595 -21.12 26.27 -8.19
CA ASN A 595 -21.81 27.18 -7.26
C ASN A 595 -21.86 28.63 -7.76
N GLN A 596 -20.91 29.08 -8.59
CA GLN A 596 -20.96 30.42 -9.20
C GLN A 596 -22.16 30.61 -10.13
N GLN A 597 -22.73 29.53 -10.68
CA GLN A 597 -23.84 29.56 -11.63
C GLN A 597 -25.13 28.99 -11.04
N ALA A 598 -25.05 28.30 -9.91
CA ALA A 598 -26.18 27.62 -9.29
C ALA A 598 -27.17 28.62 -8.67
N LYS A 599 -28.47 28.41 -8.88
CA LYS A 599 -29.53 29.17 -8.19
C LYS A 599 -29.52 28.93 -6.68
N GLN A 600 -29.15 27.72 -6.28
CA GLN A 600 -28.93 27.31 -4.90
C GLN A 600 -27.56 26.62 -4.84
N PRO A 601 -26.59 27.17 -4.09
CA PRO A 601 -25.30 26.53 -3.92
C PRO A 601 -25.43 25.16 -3.25
N LEU A 602 -24.54 24.24 -3.62
CA LEU A 602 -24.24 23.05 -2.84
C LEU A 602 -23.22 23.40 -1.76
N TYR A 603 -23.54 23.12 -0.52
CA TYR A 603 -22.62 23.22 0.61
C TYR A 603 -21.93 21.89 0.85
N PHE A 604 -20.87 21.87 1.65
CA PHE A 604 -20.21 20.61 1.98
C PHE A 604 -19.67 20.53 3.40
N PHE A 605 -19.61 19.32 3.95
CA PHE A 605 -18.84 18.97 5.13
C PHE A 605 -17.51 18.37 4.71
N HIS A 606 -16.43 18.80 5.36
CA HIS A 606 -15.10 18.27 5.12
C HIS A 606 -14.64 17.35 6.27
N GLY A 607 -14.34 16.12 5.93
CA GLY A 607 -13.74 15.12 6.80
C GLY A 607 -12.23 15.34 6.98
N VAL A 608 -11.77 15.38 8.24
CA VAL A 608 -10.33 15.41 8.54
C VAL A 608 -9.88 14.00 8.86
N TRP A 609 -9.23 13.37 7.89
CA TRP A 609 -8.72 12.01 8.00
C TRP A 609 -7.63 11.85 9.07
N VAL A 610 -7.69 10.73 9.78
CA VAL A 610 -6.68 10.28 10.74
C VAL A 610 -6.20 8.91 10.29
N GLU A 611 -4.88 8.70 10.29
CA GLU A 611 -4.30 7.43 9.84
C GLU A 611 -4.62 6.30 10.82
N GLU A 612 -5.50 5.40 10.39
CA GLU A 612 -6.03 4.28 11.17
C GLU A 612 -4.93 3.30 11.60
N GLU A 613 -4.01 2.98 10.68
CA GLU A 613 -2.92 2.03 10.93
C GLU A 613 -2.09 2.42 12.15
N GLN A 614 -1.73 3.70 12.26
CA GLN A 614 -0.99 4.21 13.41
C GLN A 614 -1.80 4.14 14.71
N LEU A 615 -3.11 4.41 14.66
CA LEU A 615 -3.98 4.32 15.83
C LEU A 615 -4.07 2.88 16.34
N LEU A 616 -4.28 1.91 15.44
CA LEU A 616 -4.40 0.49 15.76
C LEU A 616 -3.08 -0.11 16.26
N GLU A 617 -1.95 0.22 15.61
CA GLU A 617 -0.63 -0.28 16.00
C GLU A 617 -0.20 0.23 17.38
N THR A 618 -0.44 1.51 17.65
CA THR A 618 0.04 2.14 18.88
C THR A 618 -0.92 1.97 20.06
N LYS A 619 -2.20 1.71 19.76
CA LYS A 619 -3.34 1.77 20.69
C LYS A 619 -3.30 3.02 21.57
N ASP A 620 -2.90 4.16 21.00
CA ASP A 620 -2.69 5.43 21.72
C ASP A 620 -2.85 6.64 20.79
N ALA A 621 -4.03 7.28 20.82
CA ALA A 621 -4.36 8.41 19.97
C ALA A 621 -3.42 9.63 20.14
N TYR A 622 -2.80 9.80 21.31
CA TYR A 622 -1.89 10.94 21.53
C TYR A 622 -0.60 10.85 20.68
N LYS A 623 -0.23 9.66 20.20
CA LYS A 623 0.92 9.49 19.31
C LYS A 623 0.67 10.03 17.90
N SER A 624 -0.59 10.04 17.44
CA SER A 624 -0.98 10.60 16.14
C SER A 624 -1.32 12.09 16.19
N LYS A 625 -1.25 12.74 17.37
CA LYS A 625 -1.67 14.14 17.56
C LYS A 625 -0.98 15.13 16.61
N ASN A 626 0.33 15.03 16.43
CA ASN A 626 1.07 15.94 15.54
C ASN A 626 0.68 15.77 14.08
N GLU A 627 0.42 14.52 13.68
CA GLU A 627 -0.01 14.18 12.33
C GLU A 627 -1.44 14.65 12.07
N LEU A 628 -2.36 14.42 13.02
CA LEU A 628 -3.69 14.97 12.99
C LEU A 628 -3.67 16.49 12.80
N PHE A 629 -2.85 17.21 13.58
CA PHE A 629 -2.77 18.67 13.49
C PHE A 629 -2.24 19.13 12.14
N LYS A 630 -1.25 18.43 11.58
CA LYS A 630 -0.76 18.69 10.22
C LYS A 630 -1.84 18.45 9.16
N ASN A 631 -2.65 17.39 9.32
CA ASN A 631 -3.76 17.09 8.42
C ASN A 631 -4.87 18.15 8.51
N ILE A 632 -5.18 18.63 9.72
CA ILE A 632 -6.09 19.77 9.94
C ILE A 632 -5.62 21.00 9.15
N GLU A 633 -4.36 21.38 9.31
CA GLU A 633 -3.80 22.57 8.65
C GLU A 633 -3.80 22.41 7.12
N LYS A 634 -3.39 21.24 6.63
CA LYS A 634 -3.37 20.90 5.20
C LYS A 634 -4.78 21.01 4.61
N THR A 635 -5.79 20.46 5.27
CA THR A 635 -7.18 20.50 4.81
C THR A 635 -7.75 21.92 4.84
N ALA A 636 -7.46 22.70 5.90
CA ALA A 636 -7.83 24.11 5.98
C ALA A 636 -7.20 24.93 4.85
N ASP A 637 -5.96 24.67 4.47
CA ASP A 637 -5.32 25.38 3.36
C ASP A 637 -5.87 24.97 1.98
N VAL A 638 -6.29 23.71 1.83
CA VAL A 638 -6.93 23.19 0.61
C VAL A 638 -8.24 23.91 0.32
N ILE A 639 -9.14 24.01 1.30
CA ILE A 639 -10.46 24.63 1.09
C ILE A 639 -10.37 26.12 0.76
N HIS A 640 -9.27 26.79 1.15
CA HIS A 640 -9.00 28.19 0.86
C HIS A 640 -8.14 28.38 -0.41
N GLY A 641 -7.83 27.31 -1.15
CA GLY A 641 -7.05 27.40 -2.39
C GLY A 641 -5.64 27.97 -2.20
N ASN A 642 -4.98 27.64 -1.08
CA ASN A 642 -3.71 28.26 -0.67
C ASN A 642 -2.56 27.25 -0.47
N ILE A 643 -2.64 26.08 -1.11
CA ILE A 643 -1.64 25.03 -0.96
C ILE A 643 -1.38 24.25 -2.25
N THR A 644 -0.14 23.80 -2.38
CA THR A 644 0.24 22.76 -3.32
C THR A 644 0.60 21.53 -2.53
N ILE A 645 -0.12 20.43 -2.77
CA ILE A 645 0.15 19.14 -2.13
C ILE A 645 1.03 18.31 -3.07
N ALA A 646 2.16 17.83 -2.58
CA ALA A 646 3.06 16.94 -3.33
C ALA A 646 2.43 15.56 -3.54
N ALA A 647 2.81 14.88 -4.62
CA ALA A 647 2.26 13.58 -4.98
C ALA A 647 2.70 12.48 -4.00
N GLU A 648 1.76 12.05 -3.16
CA GLU A 648 1.89 10.97 -2.19
C GLU A 648 0.96 9.82 -2.60
N LYS A 649 1.43 8.58 -2.46
CA LYS A 649 0.65 7.42 -2.87
C LYS A 649 -0.54 7.25 -1.92
N GLY A 650 -1.74 7.01 -2.43
CA GLY A 650 -2.93 6.85 -1.59
C GLY A 650 -3.66 8.17 -1.29
N HIS A 651 -3.06 9.32 -1.59
CA HIS A 651 -3.62 10.63 -1.27
C HIS A 651 -3.75 11.52 -2.51
N ALA A 652 -4.77 12.37 -2.52
CA ALA A 652 -4.91 13.39 -3.54
C ALA A 652 -3.77 14.42 -3.46
N TYR A 653 -3.35 14.90 -4.63
CA TYR A 653 -2.26 15.85 -4.78
C TYR A 653 -2.51 16.86 -5.90
N GLY A 654 -1.70 17.91 -5.95
CA GLY A 654 -1.76 18.94 -6.98
C GLY A 654 -1.85 20.35 -6.40
N GLU A 655 -2.12 21.31 -7.28
CA GLU A 655 -2.30 22.72 -6.90
C GLU A 655 -3.77 23.02 -6.61
N TYR A 656 -4.07 23.44 -5.38
CA TYR A 656 -5.39 23.87 -4.97
C TYR A 656 -5.44 25.39 -5.08
N ASN A 657 -6.07 25.89 -6.14
CA ASN A 657 -6.08 27.32 -6.48
C ASN A 657 -7.45 28.00 -6.28
N TYR A 658 -8.47 27.26 -5.82
CA TYR A 658 -9.85 27.73 -5.70
C TYR A 658 -10.27 27.78 -4.23
N ASP A 659 -10.74 28.95 -3.79
CA ASP A 659 -11.31 29.14 -2.45
C ASP A 659 -12.80 28.74 -2.47
N VAL A 660 -13.09 27.61 -1.83
CA VAL A 660 -14.45 27.08 -1.64
C VAL A 660 -14.93 27.21 -0.19
N SER A 661 -14.16 27.89 0.68
CA SER A 661 -14.45 27.97 2.13
C SER A 661 -15.81 28.56 2.47
N GLN A 662 -16.34 29.45 1.62
CA GLN A 662 -17.70 30.01 1.75
C GLN A 662 -18.82 28.95 1.63
N TYR A 663 -18.53 27.81 1.01
CA TYR A 663 -19.46 26.69 0.84
C TYR A 663 -19.26 25.61 1.91
N LEU A 664 -18.28 25.76 2.81
CA LEU A 664 -18.07 24.83 3.91
C LEU A 664 -19.16 25.00 4.97
N ALA A 665 -19.98 23.97 5.14
CA ALA A 665 -21.03 23.89 6.15
C ALA A 665 -20.51 23.48 7.53
N GLY A 666 -19.44 22.69 7.59
CA GLY A 666 -18.85 22.23 8.83
C GLY A 666 -17.68 21.26 8.65
N TRP A 667 -17.01 20.97 9.75
CA TRP A 667 -15.92 20.00 9.86
C TRP A 667 -16.40 18.74 10.56
N ILE A 668 -15.95 17.57 10.10
CA ILE A 668 -16.13 16.30 10.81
C ILE A 668 -14.74 15.66 10.97
N LEU A 669 -14.27 15.59 12.20
CA LEU A 669 -12.95 15.07 12.55
C LEU A 669 -12.97 13.54 12.67
N GLY A 670 -12.00 12.86 12.07
CA GLY A 670 -11.73 11.44 12.34
C GLY A 670 -12.49 10.45 11.48
N ILE A 671 -12.46 9.21 11.93
CA ILE A 671 -13.03 8.00 11.31
C ILE A 671 -13.94 7.30 12.33
N GLU A 672 -14.42 6.11 12.01
CA GLU A 672 -15.06 5.22 13.00
C GLU A 672 -13.97 4.69 13.95
N TRP A 673 -14.18 4.81 15.26
CA TRP A 673 -13.14 4.55 16.26
C TRP A 673 -13.17 3.09 16.74
N ASP A 674 -12.02 2.42 16.72
CA ASP A 674 -11.85 1.10 17.31
C ASP A 674 -12.01 1.16 18.86
N PRO A 675 -12.97 0.41 19.46
CA PRO A 675 -13.22 0.45 20.90
C PRO A 675 -11.98 0.12 21.75
N ASP A 676 -11.20 -0.87 21.33
CA ASP A 676 -9.97 -1.28 22.03
C ASP A 676 -8.93 -0.15 22.08
N MET A 677 -8.73 0.55 20.97
CA MET A 677 -7.82 1.70 20.87
C MET A 677 -8.27 2.85 21.78
N VAL A 678 -9.57 3.12 21.85
CA VAL A 678 -10.15 4.16 22.73
C VAL A 678 -9.92 3.79 24.20
N ILE A 679 -10.21 2.54 24.58
CA ILE A 679 -10.01 2.02 25.94
C ILE A 679 -8.54 2.15 26.36
N GLU A 680 -7.61 1.70 25.52
CA GLU A 680 -6.19 1.73 25.84
C GLU A 680 -5.64 3.16 25.88
N THR A 681 -6.12 4.05 25.03
CA THR A 681 -5.80 5.49 25.11
C THR A 681 -6.25 6.08 26.44
N ASN A 682 -7.49 5.79 26.85
CA ASN A 682 -8.05 6.26 28.12
C ASN A 682 -7.26 5.74 29.34
N LYS A 683 -6.81 4.48 29.32
CA LYS A 683 -5.98 3.91 30.39
C LYS A 683 -4.61 4.56 30.46
N LYS A 684 -3.94 4.76 29.32
CA LYS A 684 -2.57 5.30 29.25
C LYS A 684 -2.47 6.75 29.71
N HIS A 685 -3.54 7.52 29.52
CA HIS A 685 -3.59 8.96 29.82
C HIS A 685 -4.63 9.29 30.89
N ALA A 686 -4.87 8.38 31.84
CA ALA A 686 -5.88 8.53 32.90
C ALA A 686 -5.67 9.77 33.80
N ASP A 687 -4.49 10.40 33.75
CA ASP A 687 -4.20 11.69 34.39
C ASP A 687 -4.93 12.88 33.73
N LYS A 688 -5.39 12.74 32.49
CA LYS A 688 -6.10 13.79 31.74
C LYS A 688 -7.60 13.68 31.98
N THR A 689 -8.15 14.63 32.73
CA THR A 689 -9.58 14.65 33.09
C THR A 689 -10.34 15.88 32.58
N SER A 690 -9.62 16.90 32.10
CA SER A 690 -10.19 18.10 31.52
C SER A 690 -9.22 18.80 30.57
N PHE A 691 -9.75 19.63 29.68
CA PHE A 691 -8.98 20.46 28.75
C PHE A 691 -9.61 21.84 28.60
N GLN A 692 -8.79 22.89 28.61
CA GLN A 692 -9.22 24.27 28.42
C GLN A 692 -8.43 24.90 27.26
N GLY A 693 -9.00 24.86 26.06
CA GLY A 693 -8.46 25.51 24.87
C GLY A 693 -8.93 26.96 24.71
N LYS A 694 -8.49 27.58 23.62
CA LYS A 694 -8.88 28.97 23.27
C LYS A 694 -10.34 29.05 22.81
N TYR A 695 -10.83 28.03 22.12
CA TYR A 695 -12.16 27.98 21.52
C TYR A 695 -12.99 26.79 22.02
N PHE A 696 -12.35 25.65 22.29
CA PHE A 696 -13.02 24.46 22.83
C PHE A 696 -12.47 24.08 24.20
N GLU A 697 -13.34 23.52 25.03
CA GLU A 697 -13.03 22.97 26.35
C GLU A 697 -13.70 21.60 26.51
N ALA A 698 -13.09 20.72 27.29
CA ALA A 698 -13.64 19.42 27.66
C ALA A 698 -13.66 19.28 29.18
N LYS A 699 -14.81 18.88 29.74
CA LYS A 699 -15.05 18.76 31.19
C LYS A 699 -15.64 17.40 31.50
N ASN A 700 -15.14 16.76 32.56
CA ASN A 700 -15.52 15.39 32.94
C ASN A 700 -15.38 14.42 31.75
N ALA A 701 -14.35 14.63 30.93
CA ALA A 701 -14.15 13.95 29.67
C ALA A 701 -13.09 12.84 29.82
N SER A 702 -13.24 11.78 29.04
CA SER A 702 -12.20 10.75 28.91
C SER A 702 -10.95 11.33 28.21
N PRO A 703 -9.76 10.75 28.41
CA PRO A 703 -8.57 11.20 27.70
C PRO A 703 -8.71 11.20 26.16
N PHE A 704 -9.44 10.24 25.60
CA PHE A 704 -9.72 10.21 24.16
C PHE A 704 -10.63 11.37 23.73
N GLU A 705 -11.69 11.66 24.49
CA GLU A 705 -12.54 12.85 24.26
C GLU A 705 -11.75 14.16 24.37
N ILE A 706 -10.78 14.23 25.28
CA ILE A 706 -9.88 15.37 25.40
C ILE A 706 -9.01 15.52 24.15
N TRP A 707 -8.47 14.42 23.63
CA TRP A 707 -7.70 14.44 22.38
C TRP A 707 -8.55 14.95 21.19
N LEU A 708 -9.82 14.53 21.10
CA LEU A 708 -10.77 15.07 20.12
C LEU A 708 -10.99 16.57 20.32
N ALA A 709 -11.21 17.02 21.57
CA ALA A 709 -11.40 18.43 21.89
C ALA A 709 -10.16 19.28 21.55
N GLU A 710 -8.96 18.74 21.71
CA GLU A 710 -7.71 19.36 21.29
C GLU A 710 -7.66 19.52 19.75
N GLY A 711 -8.05 18.49 19.00
CA GLY A 711 -8.17 18.55 17.53
C GLY A 711 -9.19 19.60 17.06
N MET A 712 -10.39 19.60 17.65
CA MET A 712 -11.43 20.60 17.36
C MET A 712 -10.96 22.02 17.68
N ASN A 713 -10.26 22.20 18.81
CA ASN A 713 -9.65 23.47 19.16
C ASN A 713 -8.56 23.89 18.16
N HIS A 714 -7.76 22.96 17.65
CA HIS A 714 -6.73 23.24 16.65
C HIS A 714 -7.33 23.70 15.31
N ILE A 715 -8.39 23.02 14.82
CA ILE A 715 -9.17 23.46 13.64
C ILE A 715 -9.62 24.91 13.83
N ALA A 716 -10.28 25.21 14.95
CA ALA A 716 -10.78 26.55 15.24
C ALA A 716 -9.66 27.60 15.32
N GLN A 717 -8.53 27.25 15.95
CA GLN A 717 -7.38 28.14 16.07
C GLN A 717 -6.75 28.47 14.73
N TYR A 718 -6.55 27.46 13.89
CA TYR A 718 -5.92 27.65 12.60
C TYR A 718 -6.82 28.45 11.65
N SER A 719 -8.09 28.08 11.52
CA SER A 719 -9.05 28.77 10.64
C SER A 719 -9.25 30.24 11.04
N ILE A 720 -9.41 30.54 12.33
CA ILE A 720 -9.59 31.93 12.76
C ILE A 720 -8.30 32.74 12.61
N SER A 721 -7.15 32.20 13.02
CA SER A 721 -5.89 32.96 13.02
C SER A 721 -5.36 33.27 11.62
N LYS A 722 -5.59 32.37 10.66
CA LYS A 722 -5.07 32.49 9.31
C LYS A 722 -6.09 33.04 8.31
N TYR A 723 -7.37 32.72 8.49
CA TYR A 723 -8.42 33.00 7.51
C TYR A 723 -9.60 33.82 8.05
N GLU A 724 -9.64 34.12 9.35
CA GLU A 724 -10.76 34.82 9.98
C GLU A 724 -12.12 34.14 9.76
N THR A 725 -12.13 32.80 9.61
CA THR A 725 -13.34 32.00 9.37
C THR A 725 -13.66 31.05 10.53
N ALA A 726 -14.95 30.77 10.73
CA ALA A 726 -15.41 29.77 11.70
C ALA A 726 -16.58 28.95 11.14
N GLN A 727 -16.58 27.64 11.36
CA GLN A 727 -17.63 26.72 10.94
C GLN A 727 -17.96 25.76 12.08
N PRO A 728 -19.18 25.20 12.14
CA PRO A 728 -19.49 24.15 13.10
C PRO A 728 -18.48 22.99 12.99
N ILE A 729 -18.07 22.43 14.13
CA ILE A 729 -17.12 21.30 14.18
C ILE A 729 -17.76 20.14 14.92
N ALA A 730 -17.61 18.94 14.37
CA ALA A 730 -17.93 17.67 15.00
C ALA A 730 -16.77 16.67 14.82
N PHE A 731 -16.92 15.49 15.38
CA PHE A 731 -16.10 14.31 15.07
C PHE A 731 -17.03 13.16 14.67
N SER A 732 -16.55 12.22 13.86
CA SER A 732 -17.32 11.01 13.53
C SER A 732 -17.51 10.18 14.79
N ASN A 733 -18.73 9.73 15.04
CA ASN A 733 -19.02 8.73 16.06
C ASN A 733 -19.79 7.57 15.43
N TRP A 734 -19.52 6.37 15.92
CA TRP A 734 -20.20 5.16 15.47
C TRP A 734 -21.12 4.66 16.58
N VAL A 735 -22.11 3.84 16.24
CA VAL A 735 -23.08 3.30 17.21
C VAL A 735 -22.37 2.51 18.32
N THR A 736 -21.25 1.87 18.01
CA THR A 736 -20.49 1.02 18.94
C THR A 736 -19.65 1.80 19.96
N THR A 737 -19.49 3.10 19.74
CA THR A 737 -18.78 4.01 20.64
C THR A 737 -19.67 5.20 21.02
N ASP A 738 -20.99 5.05 20.87
CA ASP A 738 -21.94 6.12 21.17
C ASP A 738 -21.99 6.43 22.69
N LEU A 739 -22.83 7.37 23.09
CA LEU A 739 -22.98 7.78 24.50
C LEU A 739 -24.05 6.99 25.27
N LEU A 740 -24.75 6.09 24.59
CA LEU A 740 -25.83 5.29 25.15
C LEU A 740 -25.23 4.00 25.76
N ASP A 741 -26.05 3.31 26.55
CA ASP A 741 -25.72 2.01 27.13
C ASP A 741 -26.63 0.97 26.49
N HIS A 742 -26.06 -0.09 25.94
CA HIS A 742 -26.78 -1.10 25.17
C HIS A 742 -26.65 -2.48 25.82
N PRO A 743 -27.32 -2.73 26.97
CA PRO A 743 -27.23 -4.00 27.69
C PRO A 743 -27.75 -5.21 26.89
N ALA A 744 -28.41 -4.98 25.75
CA ALA A 744 -28.84 -6.01 24.82
C ALA A 744 -27.77 -6.42 23.78
N GLU A 745 -26.63 -5.73 23.71
CA GLU A 745 -25.57 -5.99 22.74
C GLU A 745 -24.80 -7.27 23.08
N PRO A 746 -24.89 -8.33 22.25
CA PRO A 746 -24.22 -9.61 22.52
C PRO A 746 -22.69 -9.55 22.48
N PHE A 747 -22.11 -8.64 21.70
CA PHE A 747 -20.67 -8.55 21.55
C PHE A 747 -20.10 -7.48 22.48
N VAL A 748 -19.48 -7.90 23.58
CA VAL A 748 -18.94 -7.00 24.62
C VAL A 748 -18.05 -5.88 24.06
N GLY A 749 -17.32 -6.15 22.96
CA GLY A 749 -16.48 -5.15 22.28
C GLY A 749 -17.26 -3.99 21.64
N GLU A 750 -18.49 -4.25 21.18
CA GLU A 750 -19.34 -3.31 20.44
C GLU A 750 -20.07 -2.30 21.34
N ASP A 751 -19.99 -2.47 22.66
CA ASP A 751 -20.51 -1.52 23.67
C ASP A 751 -19.50 -1.34 24.82
N ALA A 752 -18.20 -1.53 24.52
CA ALA A 752 -17.16 -1.58 25.55
C ALA A 752 -16.76 -0.20 26.09
N VAL A 753 -17.02 0.87 25.32
CA VAL A 753 -16.57 2.23 25.63
C VAL A 753 -17.43 3.27 24.95
N SER A 754 -17.78 4.32 25.69
CA SER A 754 -18.53 5.45 25.17
C SER A 754 -17.63 6.63 24.83
N ILE A 755 -17.94 7.32 23.74
CA ILE A 755 -17.41 8.65 23.40
C ILE A 755 -18.59 9.61 23.40
N ASN A 756 -18.60 10.55 24.35
CA ASN A 756 -19.72 11.46 24.56
C ASN A 756 -19.43 12.88 24.03
N PRO A 757 -20.02 13.27 22.88
CA PRO A 757 -19.88 14.63 22.35
C PRO A 757 -20.32 15.74 23.33
N ASN A 758 -21.23 15.45 24.26
CA ASN A 758 -21.72 16.44 25.22
C ASN A 758 -20.65 16.89 26.23
N HIS A 759 -19.55 16.15 26.38
CA HIS A 759 -18.42 16.55 27.23
C HIS A 759 -17.54 17.65 26.60
N ILE A 760 -17.74 17.98 25.32
CA ILE A 760 -16.97 18.97 24.57
C ILE A 760 -17.81 20.23 24.30
N PHE A 761 -17.26 21.39 24.66
CA PHE A 761 -17.96 22.67 24.63
C PHE A 761 -17.19 23.71 23.82
N ALA A 762 -17.89 24.40 22.91
CA ALA A 762 -17.39 25.63 22.32
C ALA A 762 -17.65 26.79 23.29
N ASN A 763 -16.61 27.55 23.63
CA ASN A 763 -16.75 28.72 24.47
C ASN A 763 -17.32 29.93 23.69
N LYS A 764 -17.58 31.03 24.40
CA LYS A 764 -18.17 32.25 23.81
C LYS A 764 -17.38 32.88 22.66
N ASN A 765 -16.09 32.56 22.52
CA ASN A 765 -15.22 33.08 21.47
C ASN A 765 -15.34 32.29 20.16
N TYR A 766 -16.11 31.19 20.12
CA TYR A 766 -16.34 30.38 18.92
C TYR A 766 -17.84 30.34 18.57
N PRO A 767 -18.35 31.30 17.78
CA PRO A 767 -19.78 31.50 17.58
C PRO A 767 -20.47 30.37 16.79
N SER A 768 -19.73 29.64 15.95
CA SER A 768 -20.27 28.56 15.11
C SER A 768 -20.57 27.27 15.89
N ARG A 769 -19.96 27.10 17.08
CA ARG A 769 -20.19 25.99 18.04
C ARG A 769 -19.92 24.58 17.47
N ALA A 770 -20.32 23.54 18.21
CA ALA A 770 -20.21 22.13 17.80
C ALA A 770 -21.58 21.46 17.64
N PHE A 771 -21.59 20.39 16.86
CA PHE A 771 -22.70 19.46 16.65
C PHE A 771 -22.21 18.02 16.82
N ALA A 772 -23.13 17.06 16.98
CA ALA A 772 -22.79 15.64 17.06
C ALA A 772 -22.99 14.97 15.70
N SER A 773 -22.10 14.04 15.32
CA SER A 773 -22.12 13.36 14.02
C SER A 773 -22.11 11.86 14.22
N TYR A 774 -23.09 11.15 13.68
CA TYR A 774 -23.18 9.69 13.80
C TYR A 774 -23.30 8.99 12.46
N HIS A 775 -22.62 7.85 12.35
CA HIS A 775 -22.89 6.85 11.31
C HIS A 775 -23.87 5.85 11.89
N VAL A 776 -25.06 5.72 11.28
CA VAL A 776 -26.12 4.86 11.81
C VAL A 776 -26.71 4.03 10.69
N TYR A 777 -26.59 2.71 10.83
CA TYR A 777 -27.15 1.74 9.92
C TYR A 777 -28.27 0.97 10.63
N PRO A 778 -29.37 0.61 9.95
CA PRO A 778 -30.52 0.00 10.61
C PRO A 778 -30.34 -1.47 10.99
N TYR A 779 -29.27 -2.11 10.51
CA TYR A 779 -29.03 -3.54 10.66
C TYR A 779 -27.95 -3.87 11.69
N TYR A 780 -27.10 -2.92 12.08
CA TYR A 780 -25.93 -3.14 12.94
C TYR A 780 -25.72 -1.94 13.87
N PRO A 781 -25.32 -2.13 15.15
CA PRO A 781 -24.98 -3.39 15.83
C PRO A 781 -26.19 -4.27 16.18
N ASP A 782 -25.93 -5.45 16.73
CA ASP A 782 -26.92 -6.51 16.92
C ASP A 782 -28.00 -6.15 17.94
N PHE A 783 -27.73 -5.27 18.91
CA PHE A 783 -28.76 -4.79 19.85
C PHE A 783 -29.95 -4.15 19.13
N LEU A 784 -29.78 -3.54 17.94
CA LEU A 784 -30.88 -2.97 17.16
C LEU A 784 -31.89 -4.03 16.70
N ASN A 785 -31.49 -5.30 16.66
CA ASN A 785 -32.32 -6.43 16.30
C ASN A 785 -32.89 -7.17 17.52
N PHE A 786 -32.18 -7.14 18.66
CA PHE A 786 -32.49 -8.01 19.80
C PHE A 786 -32.98 -7.30 21.06
N ASP A 787 -32.82 -5.98 21.16
CA ASP A 787 -33.43 -5.18 22.22
C ASP A 787 -34.96 -5.16 22.06
N PRO A 788 -35.75 -5.75 22.99
CA PRO A 788 -37.19 -5.85 22.85
C PRO A 788 -37.91 -4.50 22.79
N ASP A 789 -37.40 -3.48 23.47
CA ASP A 789 -38.03 -2.15 23.51
C ASP A 789 -37.83 -1.45 22.16
N LYS A 790 -36.62 -1.54 21.61
CA LYS A 790 -36.30 -1.00 20.27
C LYS A 790 -37.00 -1.79 19.16
N ALA A 791 -36.94 -3.13 19.19
CA ALA A 791 -37.57 -4.00 18.20
C ALA A 791 -39.09 -3.84 18.09
N ASN A 792 -39.76 -3.47 19.19
CA ASN A 792 -41.21 -3.27 19.22
C ASN A 792 -41.65 -1.80 19.11
N PHE A 793 -40.70 -0.86 19.08
CA PHE A 793 -40.99 0.57 18.98
C PHE A 793 -41.80 0.89 17.73
N LYS A 794 -42.90 1.64 17.89
CA LYS A 794 -43.76 2.08 16.78
C LYS A 794 -43.34 3.45 16.28
N ASP A 795 -42.94 3.51 15.02
CA ASP A 795 -42.59 4.77 14.38
C ASP A 795 -43.81 5.65 14.05
N HIS A 796 -43.55 6.80 13.44
CA HIS A 796 -44.56 7.76 13.00
C HIS A 796 -45.52 7.20 11.93
N ARG A 797 -45.24 6.03 11.34
CA ARG A 797 -46.10 5.30 10.40
C ARG A 797 -46.87 4.15 11.08
N GLY A 798 -46.67 3.93 12.38
CA GLY A 798 -47.29 2.85 13.15
C GLY A 798 -46.64 1.48 12.96
N GLN A 799 -45.47 1.42 12.32
CA GLN A 799 -44.73 0.19 12.04
C GLN A 799 -43.65 -0.05 13.09
N SER A 800 -43.30 -1.32 13.36
CA SER A 800 -42.15 -1.62 14.23
C SER A 800 -40.85 -1.19 13.55
N ASN A 801 -40.02 -0.42 14.25
CA ASN A 801 -38.84 0.20 13.66
C ASN A 801 -37.77 0.54 14.72
N SER A 802 -36.83 -0.39 14.94
CA SER A 802 -35.73 -0.21 15.88
C SER A 802 -34.79 0.96 15.54
N TYR A 803 -34.59 1.25 14.25
CA TYR A 803 -33.82 2.41 13.82
C TYR A 803 -34.44 3.72 14.32
N ALA A 804 -35.75 3.89 14.19
CA ALA A 804 -36.45 5.08 14.70
C ALA A 804 -36.39 5.21 16.23
N ALA A 805 -36.39 4.08 16.95
CA ALA A 805 -36.21 4.05 18.41
C ALA A 805 -34.84 4.60 18.79
N TYR A 806 -33.78 4.07 18.16
CA TYR A 806 -32.41 4.49 18.41
C TYR A 806 -32.17 5.97 18.07
N LEU A 807 -32.71 6.46 16.95
CA LEU A 807 -32.61 7.89 16.61
C LEU A 807 -33.28 8.80 17.64
N LYS A 808 -34.38 8.34 18.25
CA LYS A 808 -35.05 9.07 19.34
C LYS A 808 -34.18 9.09 20.59
N ASP A 809 -33.56 7.96 20.96
CA ASP A 809 -32.66 7.88 22.11
C ASP A 809 -31.41 8.77 21.92
N LEU A 810 -30.87 8.84 20.69
CA LEU A 810 -29.81 9.78 20.33
C LEU A 810 -30.25 11.24 20.45
N HIS A 811 -31.46 11.58 19.98
CA HIS A 811 -31.98 12.94 20.14
C HIS A 811 -32.08 13.32 21.63
N ASP A 812 -32.70 12.45 22.43
CA ASP A 812 -33.00 12.73 23.84
C ASP A 812 -31.74 12.80 24.72
N SER A 813 -30.65 12.15 24.30
CA SER A 813 -29.36 12.12 25.02
C SER A 813 -28.42 13.28 24.66
N HIS A 814 -28.74 14.10 23.65
CA HIS A 814 -27.89 15.21 23.23
C HIS A 814 -28.42 16.59 23.65
N GLU A 815 -27.49 17.53 23.90
CA GLU A 815 -27.79 18.96 24.11
C GLU A 815 -27.48 19.83 22.88
N MET A 816 -26.99 19.21 21.81
CA MET A 816 -26.56 19.88 20.59
C MET A 816 -27.24 19.25 19.37
N PRO A 817 -27.23 19.93 18.20
CA PRO A 817 -27.79 19.34 16.99
C PRO A 817 -27.07 18.03 16.65
N VAL A 818 -27.85 17.01 16.30
CA VAL A 818 -27.34 15.69 15.89
C VAL A 818 -27.51 15.57 14.39
N VAL A 819 -26.43 15.23 13.68
CA VAL A 819 -26.42 14.96 12.25
C VAL A 819 -26.15 13.47 12.06
N ILE A 820 -27.00 12.80 11.31
CA ILE A 820 -26.68 11.45 10.83
C ILE A 820 -25.82 11.63 9.58
N SER A 821 -24.51 11.62 9.76
CA SER A 821 -23.54 11.89 8.68
C SER A 821 -23.38 10.71 7.73
N GLU A 822 -23.89 9.54 8.10
CA GLU A 822 -24.00 8.37 7.22
C GLU A 822 -25.22 7.55 7.58
N PHE A 823 -26.08 7.29 6.59
CA PHE A 823 -27.13 6.29 6.67
C PHE A 823 -27.34 5.65 5.28
N GLY A 824 -27.82 4.42 5.25
CA GLY A 824 -28.24 3.80 3.99
C GLY A 824 -28.16 2.29 4.03
N ILE A 825 -28.62 1.67 2.95
CA ILE A 825 -28.62 0.23 2.75
C ILE A 825 -28.12 -0.09 1.33
N PRO A 826 -27.40 -1.19 1.09
CA PRO A 826 -26.93 -1.54 -0.24
C PRO A 826 -27.98 -2.31 -1.06
N GLY A 827 -28.05 -2.01 -2.36
CA GLY A 827 -28.89 -2.72 -3.33
C GLY A 827 -28.14 -3.88 -3.99
N SER A 828 -27.63 -4.82 -3.20
CA SER A 828 -26.74 -5.91 -3.64
C SER A 828 -27.44 -7.26 -3.74
N ARG A 829 -26.83 -8.17 -4.53
CA ARG A 829 -27.23 -9.58 -4.58
C ARG A 829 -26.88 -10.35 -3.31
N GLY A 830 -25.66 -10.15 -2.81
CA GLY A 830 -25.20 -10.75 -1.55
C GLY A 830 -25.78 -10.05 -0.33
N ILE A 831 -25.58 -10.68 0.84
CA ILE A 831 -26.03 -10.21 2.17
C ILE A 831 -24.92 -10.44 3.20
N SER A 832 -24.74 -9.47 4.10
CA SER A 832 -23.74 -9.54 5.18
C SER A 832 -24.35 -9.53 6.57
N HIS A 833 -25.56 -8.98 6.72
CA HIS A 833 -26.25 -8.87 8.01
C HIS A 833 -27.77 -8.78 7.81
N LYS A 834 -28.56 -9.39 8.70
CA LYS A 834 -30.02 -9.36 8.65
C LYS A 834 -30.61 -8.35 9.63
N ASN A 835 -31.75 -7.78 9.26
CA ASN A 835 -32.54 -6.95 10.15
C ASN A 835 -33.96 -7.51 10.30
N ILE A 836 -34.47 -7.47 11.53
CA ILE A 836 -35.78 -8.02 11.91
C ILE A 836 -36.99 -7.33 11.21
N HIS A 837 -36.78 -6.16 10.62
CA HIS A 837 -37.80 -5.40 9.87
C HIS A 837 -37.52 -5.35 8.36
N GLY A 838 -36.60 -6.20 7.87
CA GLY A 838 -36.27 -6.32 6.45
C GLY A 838 -35.41 -5.18 5.90
N LYS A 839 -34.70 -4.44 6.77
CA LYS A 839 -33.68 -3.43 6.41
C LYS A 839 -32.27 -4.06 6.42
N ASN A 840 -32.10 -5.20 5.73
CA ASN A 840 -30.87 -6.01 5.73
C ASN A 840 -29.68 -5.27 5.11
N GLN A 841 -28.44 -5.65 5.46
CA GLN A 841 -27.24 -5.22 4.74
C GLN A 841 -27.09 -6.04 3.45
N GLY A 842 -27.88 -5.68 2.44
CA GLY A 842 -27.89 -6.31 1.13
C GLY A 842 -29.07 -7.25 0.91
N HIS A 843 -28.99 -8.06 -0.15
CA HIS A 843 -30.04 -8.92 -0.68
C HIS A 843 -31.37 -8.17 -0.89
N MET A 844 -31.29 -7.08 -1.66
CA MET A 844 -32.43 -6.29 -2.08
C MET A 844 -32.17 -5.60 -3.40
N ASN A 845 -33.23 -5.38 -4.18
CA ASN A 845 -33.11 -4.72 -5.48
C ASN A 845 -33.03 -3.17 -5.33
N GLU A 846 -32.70 -2.47 -6.41
CA GLU A 846 -32.56 -1.00 -6.39
C GLU A 846 -33.84 -0.24 -5.99
N ASP A 847 -35.01 -0.81 -6.27
CA ASP A 847 -36.29 -0.19 -5.91
C ASP A 847 -36.54 -0.29 -4.40
N GLU A 848 -36.30 -1.47 -3.82
CA GLU A 848 -36.33 -1.71 -2.38
C GLU A 848 -35.30 -0.83 -1.65
N GLN A 849 -34.06 -0.81 -2.14
CA GLN A 849 -33.00 0.06 -1.62
C GLN A 849 -33.46 1.53 -1.55
N GLY A 850 -34.06 2.03 -2.63
CA GLY A 850 -34.58 3.39 -2.70
C GLY A 850 -35.67 3.68 -1.68
N LYS A 851 -36.66 2.78 -1.57
CA LYS A 851 -37.73 2.88 -0.58
C LYS A 851 -37.17 2.92 0.83
N ARG A 852 -36.25 2.00 1.17
CA ARG A 852 -35.66 1.94 2.52
C ARG A 852 -34.82 3.18 2.84
N ASN A 853 -34.00 3.66 1.91
CA ASN A 853 -33.21 4.88 2.13
C ASN A 853 -34.12 6.10 2.35
N ALA A 854 -35.24 6.21 1.61
CA ALA A 854 -36.21 7.27 1.85
C ALA A 854 -36.89 7.15 3.23
N GLU A 855 -37.29 5.94 3.64
CA GLU A 855 -37.86 5.67 4.97
C GLU A 855 -36.90 6.05 6.10
N LEU A 856 -35.61 5.72 5.98
CA LEU A 856 -34.57 6.07 6.94
C LEU A 856 -34.40 7.60 7.05
N PHE A 857 -34.42 8.31 5.93
CA PHE A 857 -34.34 9.78 5.95
C PHE A 857 -35.57 10.40 6.62
N GLU A 858 -36.77 9.89 6.34
CA GLU A 858 -38.00 10.32 7.02
C GLU A 858 -37.91 10.10 8.53
N ASP A 859 -37.38 8.95 8.97
CA ASP A 859 -37.17 8.65 10.41
C ASP A 859 -36.23 9.67 11.07
N ILE A 860 -35.15 10.07 10.39
CA ILE A 860 -34.22 11.12 10.87
C ILE A 860 -34.95 12.44 11.08
N ILE A 861 -35.78 12.86 10.12
CA ILE A 861 -36.53 14.12 10.22
C ILE A 861 -37.59 14.05 11.33
N GLN A 862 -38.25 12.91 11.49
CA GLN A 862 -39.29 12.72 12.50
C GLN A 862 -38.72 12.60 13.93
N ALA A 863 -37.51 12.07 14.05
CA ALA A 863 -36.71 12.13 15.28
C ALA A 863 -36.17 13.53 15.57
N LYS A 864 -36.51 14.56 14.75
CA LYS A 864 -36.12 15.96 14.94
C LYS A 864 -34.61 16.21 14.97
N LEU A 865 -33.84 15.33 14.31
CA LEU A 865 -32.41 15.52 14.13
C LEU A 865 -32.15 16.61 13.07
N ALA A 866 -30.92 17.13 13.00
CA ALA A 866 -30.56 18.25 12.11
C ALA A 866 -30.53 17.87 10.61
N GLY A 867 -30.66 16.59 10.30
CA GLY A 867 -30.74 16.05 8.94
C GLY A 867 -29.84 14.84 8.75
N GLY A 868 -29.81 14.35 7.51
CA GLY A 868 -29.14 13.11 7.14
C GLY A 868 -28.32 13.24 5.88
N ILE A 869 -27.24 12.48 5.82
CA ILE A 869 -26.37 12.34 4.65
C ILE A 869 -26.35 10.86 4.23
N VAL A 870 -26.92 10.57 3.05
CA VAL A 870 -26.97 9.19 2.55
C VAL A 870 -25.57 8.70 2.19
N PHE A 871 -25.29 7.42 2.48
CA PHE A 871 -23.93 6.89 2.65
C PHE A 871 -23.00 7.14 1.46
N ILE A 872 -23.44 7.03 0.20
CA ILE A 872 -22.59 7.44 -0.92
C ILE A 872 -23.33 7.72 -2.23
N TRP A 873 -22.75 8.59 -3.05
CA TRP A 873 -23.24 8.95 -4.38
C TRP A 873 -23.08 7.80 -5.40
N GLN A 874 -21.88 7.23 -5.54
CA GLN A 874 -21.55 6.20 -6.53
C GLN A 874 -21.21 4.85 -5.88
N ASP A 875 -21.48 3.76 -6.59
CA ASP A 875 -20.98 2.42 -6.24
C ASP A 875 -19.44 2.38 -6.27
N GLU A 876 -18.85 1.59 -5.39
CA GLU A 876 -17.39 1.54 -5.21
C GLU A 876 -16.88 0.10 -5.22
N TRP A 877 -16.38 -0.37 -6.36
CA TRP A 877 -15.99 -1.77 -6.59
C TRP A 877 -14.82 -2.26 -5.74
N PHE A 878 -14.02 -1.35 -5.16
CA PHE A 878 -12.88 -1.73 -4.32
C PHE A 878 -13.28 -2.23 -2.92
N LYS A 879 -14.53 -1.97 -2.50
CA LYS A 879 -15.02 -2.29 -1.15
C LYS A 879 -15.19 -3.80 -0.95
N PHE A 880 -15.17 -4.23 0.30
CA PHE A 880 -15.25 -5.63 0.72
C PHE A 880 -16.17 -5.77 1.94
N SER A 881 -16.65 -6.99 2.20
CA SER A 881 -17.40 -7.33 3.41
C SER A 881 -16.67 -8.42 4.19
N TRP A 882 -16.92 -8.49 5.50
CA TRP A 882 -16.25 -9.45 6.39
C TRP A 882 -16.43 -10.92 5.94
N ASN A 883 -17.59 -11.25 5.37
CA ASN A 883 -17.93 -12.59 4.90
C ASN A 883 -17.50 -12.88 3.46
N THR A 884 -16.83 -11.94 2.78
CA THR A 884 -16.32 -12.12 1.40
C THR A 884 -14.83 -11.90 1.24
N THR A 885 -14.20 -11.14 2.14
CA THR A 885 -12.81 -10.66 2.01
C THR A 885 -11.73 -11.75 1.85
N LYS A 886 -11.99 -12.99 2.28
CA LYS A 886 -11.05 -14.12 2.14
C LYS A 886 -11.05 -14.75 0.74
N TYR A 887 -12.11 -14.52 -0.02
CA TYR A 887 -12.38 -15.24 -1.26
C TYR A 887 -11.94 -14.47 -2.51
N ASP A 888 -11.58 -13.20 -2.40
CA ASP A 888 -11.14 -12.37 -3.53
C ASP A 888 -9.63 -12.06 -3.51
N ASN A 889 -9.15 -11.38 -4.53
CA ASN A 889 -7.80 -10.83 -4.60
C ASN A 889 -7.85 -9.32 -4.29
N THR A 890 -7.25 -8.93 -3.16
CA THR A 890 -7.28 -7.55 -2.63
C THR A 890 -6.68 -6.51 -3.57
N GLU A 891 -5.75 -6.91 -4.45
CA GLU A 891 -5.08 -6.02 -5.40
C GLU A 891 -5.93 -5.74 -6.64
N GLU A 892 -6.87 -6.63 -6.95
CA GLU A 892 -7.64 -6.59 -8.20
C GLU A 892 -9.08 -6.08 -8.01
N ARG A 893 -9.50 -5.77 -6.77
CA ARG A 893 -10.88 -5.37 -6.44
C ARG A 893 -11.45 -4.25 -7.32
N PRO A 894 -10.72 -3.17 -7.69
CA PRO A 894 -11.29 -2.14 -8.55
C PRO A 894 -11.56 -2.59 -10.00
N HIS A 895 -10.96 -3.70 -10.46
CA HIS A 895 -10.99 -4.10 -11.88
C HIS A 895 -12.16 -5.00 -12.25
N TRP A 896 -13.00 -5.38 -11.29
CA TRP A 896 -14.20 -6.18 -11.53
C TRP A 896 -15.23 -5.88 -10.46
N ASN A 897 -16.50 -6.08 -10.80
CA ASN A 897 -17.61 -5.76 -9.93
C ASN A 897 -18.08 -7.04 -9.23
N ASN A 898 -17.85 -7.14 -7.92
CA ASN A 898 -18.26 -8.31 -7.16
C ASN A 898 -19.65 -8.11 -6.55
N VAL A 899 -20.68 -8.45 -7.32
CA VAL A 899 -22.08 -8.23 -6.94
C VAL A 899 -22.56 -9.00 -5.70
N GLN A 900 -21.75 -9.95 -5.23
CA GLN A 900 -21.98 -10.65 -3.96
C GLN A 900 -21.49 -9.88 -2.73
N VAL A 901 -20.80 -8.75 -2.90
CA VAL A 901 -20.30 -7.91 -1.81
C VAL A 901 -21.27 -6.75 -1.59
N PRO A 902 -22.02 -6.71 -0.47
CA PRO A 902 -22.96 -5.62 -0.21
C PRO A 902 -22.32 -4.24 -0.20
N GLU A 903 -21.11 -4.13 0.36
CA GLU A 903 -20.40 -2.85 0.49
C GLU A 903 -20.10 -2.15 -0.85
N GLN A 904 -20.12 -2.86 -1.98
CA GLN A 904 -19.88 -2.26 -3.30
C GLN A 904 -21.10 -1.51 -3.85
N HIS A 905 -22.31 -1.74 -3.32
CA HIS A 905 -23.58 -1.36 -3.96
C HIS A 905 -24.46 -0.37 -3.18
N PHE A 906 -23.86 0.49 -2.37
CA PHE A 906 -24.58 1.54 -1.66
C PHE A 906 -24.93 2.77 -2.50
N GLY A 907 -24.25 2.98 -3.63
CA GLY A 907 -24.37 4.18 -4.43
C GLY A 907 -25.77 4.39 -4.99
N LEU A 908 -26.14 5.67 -5.15
CA LEU A 908 -27.30 6.11 -5.93
C LEU A 908 -27.01 6.14 -7.44
N LEU A 909 -25.73 6.09 -7.82
CA LEU A 909 -25.21 5.95 -9.16
C LEU A 909 -24.47 4.61 -9.29
N SER A 910 -24.87 3.82 -10.29
CA SER A 910 -24.25 2.54 -10.64
C SER A 910 -23.20 2.73 -11.72
N PHE A 911 -22.18 1.86 -11.70
CA PHE A 911 -21.30 1.61 -12.83
C PHE A 911 -21.65 0.25 -13.42
N GLU A 912 -22.17 0.24 -14.65
CA GLU A 912 -22.68 -0.95 -15.34
C GLU A 912 -21.66 -1.43 -16.38
N SER A 913 -21.33 -2.71 -16.34
CA SER A 913 -20.49 -3.40 -17.34
C SER A 913 -21.31 -4.14 -18.41
N HIS A 914 -22.65 -4.07 -18.33
CA HIS A 914 -23.56 -5.01 -19.00
C HIS A 914 -23.29 -5.15 -20.49
N THR A 915 -22.73 -6.31 -20.85
CA THR A 915 -22.65 -6.75 -22.24
C THR A 915 -23.96 -7.38 -22.72
N ILE A 916 -24.78 -7.91 -21.81
CA ILE A 916 -26.08 -8.54 -22.05
C ILE A 916 -27.09 -8.07 -20.99
N ASN A 917 -28.30 -7.71 -21.41
CA ASN A 917 -29.44 -7.65 -20.50
C ASN A 917 -30.17 -8.99 -20.51
N VAL A 918 -30.40 -9.57 -19.33
CA VAL A 918 -31.18 -10.80 -19.17
C VAL A 918 -32.67 -10.43 -19.19
N ASP A 919 -33.21 -10.24 -20.40
CA ASP A 919 -34.54 -9.68 -20.69
C ASP A 919 -35.26 -10.34 -21.88
N GLY A 920 -34.63 -11.33 -22.51
CA GLY A 920 -35.11 -12.08 -23.66
C GLY A 920 -34.70 -11.55 -25.02
N ASP A 921 -33.90 -10.48 -25.12
CA ASP A 921 -33.43 -10.01 -26.41
C ASP A 921 -32.28 -10.86 -26.98
N THR A 922 -32.68 -11.89 -27.72
CA THR A 922 -31.83 -12.71 -28.60
C THR A 922 -30.90 -11.95 -29.55
N ASN A 923 -31.14 -10.66 -29.85
CA ASN A 923 -30.25 -9.89 -30.72
C ASN A 923 -28.84 -9.73 -30.13
N ASP A 924 -28.74 -9.62 -28.81
CA ASP A 924 -27.48 -9.37 -28.10
C ASP A 924 -26.52 -10.58 -28.18
N TRP A 925 -27.05 -11.76 -28.52
CA TRP A 925 -26.34 -13.03 -28.57
C TRP A 925 -25.77 -13.40 -29.94
N LYS A 926 -26.23 -12.77 -31.02
CA LYS A 926 -25.92 -13.17 -32.42
C LYS A 926 -24.42 -13.19 -32.75
N THR A 927 -23.62 -12.39 -32.05
CA THR A 927 -22.16 -12.26 -32.26
C THR A 927 -21.32 -12.96 -31.19
N LYS A 928 -21.96 -13.61 -30.21
CA LYS A 928 -21.29 -14.22 -29.05
C LYS A 928 -20.82 -15.65 -29.35
N THR A 929 -20.05 -16.22 -28.44
CA THR A 929 -19.39 -17.51 -28.66
C THR A 929 -20.41 -18.64 -28.55
N LYS A 930 -20.60 -19.41 -29.63
CA LYS A 930 -21.49 -20.57 -29.64
C LYS A 930 -20.78 -21.80 -29.04
N ILE A 931 -21.40 -22.43 -28.04
CA ILE A 931 -20.89 -23.62 -27.33
C ILE A 931 -21.81 -24.85 -27.44
N GLY A 932 -23.04 -24.68 -27.93
CA GLY A 932 -24.00 -25.76 -28.19
C GLY A 932 -24.75 -25.54 -29.50
N ASP A 933 -24.96 -26.60 -30.28
CA ASP A 933 -25.75 -26.58 -31.52
C ASP A 933 -26.17 -28.02 -31.89
N LYS A 934 -27.38 -28.42 -31.45
CA LYS A 934 -27.89 -29.77 -31.67
C LYS A 934 -29.40 -29.82 -31.58
N ASN A 935 -30.05 -30.56 -32.47
CA ASN A 935 -31.51 -30.77 -32.49
C ASN A 935 -32.36 -29.48 -32.44
N GLY A 936 -31.83 -28.38 -33.00
CA GLY A 936 -32.48 -27.08 -32.99
C GLY A 936 -32.29 -26.27 -31.71
N TYR A 937 -31.57 -26.79 -30.72
CA TYR A 937 -31.10 -26.03 -29.57
C TYR A 937 -29.77 -25.36 -29.89
N THR A 938 -29.61 -24.10 -29.48
CA THR A 938 -28.36 -23.35 -29.61
C THR A 938 -27.98 -22.77 -28.26
N THR A 939 -26.69 -22.81 -27.92
CA THR A 939 -26.17 -22.23 -26.68
C THR A 939 -25.03 -21.27 -26.97
N PHE A 940 -25.09 -20.08 -26.37
CA PHE A 940 -24.03 -19.09 -26.43
C PHE A 940 -23.48 -18.77 -25.04
N VAL A 941 -22.26 -18.26 -25.01
CA VAL A 941 -21.56 -17.78 -23.80
C VAL A 941 -20.83 -16.47 -24.08
N THR A 942 -20.85 -15.58 -23.09
CA THR A 942 -20.05 -14.36 -23.05
C THR A 942 -19.74 -13.98 -21.60
N HIS A 943 -19.00 -12.90 -21.38
CA HIS A 943 -18.74 -12.35 -20.05
C HIS A 943 -18.64 -10.83 -20.10
N ASP A 944 -18.65 -10.22 -18.92
CA ASP A 944 -18.19 -8.85 -18.65
C ASP A 944 -17.50 -8.79 -17.27
N GLU A 945 -17.22 -7.58 -16.79
CA GLU A 945 -16.53 -7.32 -15.53
C GLU A 945 -17.32 -7.74 -14.27
N SER A 946 -18.62 -8.03 -14.39
CA SER A 946 -19.50 -8.43 -13.28
C SER A 946 -19.91 -9.91 -13.37
N TYR A 947 -20.19 -10.41 -14.58
CA TYR A 947 -20.85 -11.70 -14.77
C TYR A 947 -20.25 -12.52 -15.92
N LEU A 948 -20.45 -13.83 -15.80
CA LEU A 948 -20.42 -14.78 -16.91
C LEU A 948 -21.86 -15.03 -17.39
N TYR A 949 -22.11 -14.96 -18.70
CA TYR A 949 -23.46 -15.09 -19.27
C TYR A 949 -23.59 -16.33 -20.15
N LEU A 950 -24.76 -16.97 -20.12
CA LEU A 950 -25.17 -18.01 -21.05
C LEU A 950 -26.55 -17.72 -21.64
N SER A 951 -26.77 -18.11 -22.90
CA SER A 951 -28.11 -18.23 -23.45
C SER A 951 -28.35 -19.61 -24.04
N ILE A 952 -29.61 -20.04 -23.97
CA ILE A 952 -30.09 -21.30 -24.53
C ILE A 952 -31.34 -20.99 -25.34
N ASP A 953 -31.19 -21.02 -26.66
CA ASP A 953 -32.30 -20.94 -27.61
C ASP A 953 -32.87 -22.34 -27.84
N ARG A 954 -34.19 -22.48 -27.74
CA ARG A 954 -34.91 -23.74 -27.87
C ARG A 954 -35.77 -23.74 -29.12
N PRO A 955 -35.93 -24.89 -29.80
CA PRO A 955 -36.76 -24.99 -31.01
C PRO A 955 -38.25 -24.78 -30.70
N LYS A 956 -38.67 -25.00 -29.45
CA LYS A 956 -40.03 -24.77 -28.98
C LYS A 956 -40.02 -24.43 -27.50
N ALA A 957 -40.88 -23.48 -27.14
CA ALA A 957 -41.17 -23.12 -25.77
C ALA A 957 -41.72 -24.28 -24.92
N ARG A 958 -41.05 -24.61 -23.82
CA ARG A 958 -41.53 -25.55 -22.78
C ARG A 958 -41.28 -25.01 -21.37
N PRO A 959 -42.12 -25.34 -20.38
CA PRO A 959 -41.84 -25.07 -18.97
C PRO A 959 -40.56 -25.79 -18.50
N LEU A 960 -39.82 -25.19 -17.56
CA LEU A 960 -38.60 -25.79 -16.99
C LEU A 960 -38.89 -27.07 -16.20
N GLU A 961 -40.12 -27.22 -15.71
CA GLU A 961 -40.61 -28.41 -15.00
C GLU A 961 -40.75 -29.62 -15.94
N GLU A 962 -41.07 -29.38 -17.21
CA GLU A 962 -41.21 -30.42 -18.23
C GLU A 962 -39.88 -30.71 -18.95
N GLU A 963 -39.04 -29.69 -19.06
CA GLU A 963 -37.78 -29.71 -19.79
C GLU A 963 -36.69 -29.04 -18.95
N PRO A 964 -36.15 -29.76 -17.95
CA PRO A 964 -35.15 -29.21 -17.06
C PRO A 964 -33.80 -29.01 -17.76
N ILE A 965 -33.05 -28.03 -17.29
CA ILE A 965 -31.74 -27.69 -17.83
C ILE A 965 -30.69 -27.84 -16.73
N THR A 966 -29.65 -28.61 -17.03
CA THR A 966 -28.48 -28.78 -16.18
C THR A 966 -27.24 -28.36 -16.96
N ILE A 967 -26.45 -27.46 -16.39
CA ILE A 967 -25.19 -26.98 -16.97
C ILE A 967 -24.05 -27.39 -16.04
N GLY A 968 -23.15 -28.23 -16.54
CA GLY A 968 -21.89 -28.52 -15.86
C GLY A 968 -20.83 -27.49 -16.24
N VAL A 969 -20.16 -26.91 -15.25
CA VAL A 969 -19.08 -25.94 -15.43
C VAL A 969 -17.78 -26.56 -14.89
N ASN A 970 -16.76 -26.56 -15.73
CA ASN A 970 -15.41 -27.03 -15.40
C ASN A 970 -14.44 -25.84 -15.34
N ILE A 971 -13.82 -25.66 -14.18
CA ILE A 971 -12.80 -24.65 -13.87
C ILE A 971 -11.46 -25.33 -13.58
N LEU A 972 -11.47 -26.42 -12.81
CA LEU A 972 -10.33 -27.23 -12.38
C LEU A 972 -10.50 -28.69 -12.88
N PRO A 973 -9.96 -29.03 -14.06
CA PRO A 973 -10.17 -30.33 -14.73
C PRO A 973 -9.89 -31.58 -13.89
N GLU A 974 -8.97 -31.49 -12.92
CA GLU A 974 -8.42 -32.63 -12.18
C GLU A 974 -9.13 -32.97 -10.87
N GLN A 975 -10.17 -32.23 -10.46
CA GLN A 975 -10.81 -32.45 -9.14
C GLN A 975 -12.33 -32.58 -9.13
N GLY A 976 -13.05 -31.99 -10.09
CA GLY A 976 -14.52 -32.01 -10.13
C GLY A 976 -15.15 -33.40 -10.34
N ASN A 977 -16.48 -33.44 -10.37
CA ASN A 977 -17.25 -34.67 -10.59
C ASN A 977 -17.36 -35.03 -12.08
N LYS A 978 -16.86 -36.22 -12.44
CA LYS A 978 -16.90 -36.78 -13.80
C LYS A 978 -18.24 -37.39 -14.16
N GLU A 979 -19.02 -37.77 -13.16
CA GLU A 979 -20.38 -38.30 -13.35
C GLU A 979 -21.40 -37.45 -12.60
N PHE A 980 -22.39 -36.92 -13.32
CA PHE A 980 -23.50 -36.17 -12.73
C PHE A 980 -24.69 -36.14 -13.69
N ASN A 981 -25.91 -36.16 -13.15
CA ASN A 981 -27.16 -36.12 -13.93
C ASN A 981 -27.24 -37.15 -15.10
N GLY A 982 -26.59 -38.31 -14.92
CA GLY A 982 -26.48 -39.36 -15.94
C GLY A 982 -25.47 -39.08 -17.06
N LEU A 983 -24.74 -37.95 -17.01
CA LEU A 983 -23.62 -37.63 -17.90
C LEU A 983 -22.33 -38.23 -17.35
N SER A 984 -21.51 -38.81 -18.23
CA SER A 984 -20.14 -39.25 -17.94
C SER A 984 -19.17 -38.44 -18.79
N MET A 985 -18.31 -37.68 -18.12
CA MET A 985 -17.36 -36.73 -18.70
C MET A 985 -15.92 -37.20 -18.44
N LYS A 986 -14.99 -36.82 -19.32
CA LYS A 986 -13.56 -37.16 -19.17
C LYS A 986 -12.88 -36.34 -18.06
N GLU A 987 -13.30 -35.09 -17.93
CA GLU A 987 -12.86 -34.11 -16.92
C GLU A 987 -14.02 -33.86 -15.94
N GLY A 988 -13.73 -33.33 -14.75
CA GLY A 988 -14.74 -33.14 -13.70
C GLY A 988 -15.48 -31.81 -13.78
N ALA A 989 -16.78 -31.77 -13.47
CA ALA A 989 -17.52 -30.53 -13.23
C ALA A 989 -17.27 -30.04 -11.78
N ASP A 990 -16.78 -28.82 -11.64
CA ASP A 990 -16.61 -28.15 -10.34
C ASP A 990 -17.91 -27.49 -9.88
N PHE A 991 -18.77 -27.09 -10.83
CA PHE A 991 -20.08 -26.52 -10.55
C PHE A 991 -21.16 -27.11 -11.43
N LYS A 992 -22.38 -27.10 -10.92
CA LYS A 992 -23.59 -27.50 -11.62
C LYS A 992 -24.65 -26.42 -11.47
N ILE A 993 -25.17 -25.90 -12.58
CA ILE A 993 -26.27 -24.95 -12.60
C ILE A 993 -27.52 -25.72 -13.00
N ASP A 994 -28.50 -25.78 -12.10
CA ASP A 994 -29.75 -26.51 -12.29
C ASP A 994 -30.90 -25.52 -12.43
N LEU A 995 -31.70 -25.66 -13.50
CA LEU A 995 -32.91 -24.90 -13.77
C LEU A 995 -34.06 -25.88 -14.03
N HIS A 996 -34.93 -26.09 -13.04
CA HIS A 996 -36.01 -27.10 -13.08
C HIS A 996 -37.39 -26.50 -12.79
N GLY A 997 -37.49 -25.17 -12.61
CA GLY A 997 -38.71 -24.51 -12.14
C GLY A 997 -38.85 -24.56 -10.61
N GLY A 998 -39.63 -23.65 -10.03
CA GLY A 998 -39.82 -23.55 -8.57
C GLY A 998 -38.58 -23.14 -7.77
N GLN A 999 -38.36 -23.75 -6.59
CA GLN A 999 -37.24 -23.44 -5.66
C GLN A 999 -35.91 -24.14 -6.00
N SER A 1000 -35.87 -24.93 -7.08
CA SER A 1000 -34.70 -25.73 -7.49
C SER A 1000 -33.70 -25.00 -8.38
N ASN A 1001 -33.90 -23.71 -8.68
CA ASN A 1001 -33.01 -22.95 -9.56
C ASN A 1001 -31.79 -22.44 -8.77
N GLN A 1002 -30.63 -23.08 -8.96
CA GLN A 1002 -29.43 -22.74 -8.17
C GLN A 1002 -28.13 -23.17 -8.85
N VAL A 1003 -27.05 -22.52 -8.45
CA VAL A 1003 -25.67 -22.97 -8.66
C VAL A 1003 -25.26 -23.83 -7.47
N LEU A 1004 -24.78 -25.02 -7.77
CA LEU A 1004 -24.22 -25.96 -6.81
C LEU A 1004 -22.72 -26.12 -7.09
N VAL A 1005 -21.94 -26.36 -6.04
CA VAL A 1005 -20.49 -26.60 -6.12
C VAL A 1005 -20.20 -28.07 -5.82
N ASP A 1006 -19.17 -28.64 -6.44
CA ASP A 1006 -18.62 -29.92 -6.03
C ASP A 1006 -18.31 -29.87 -4.53
N SER A 1007 -18.75 -30.88 -3.78
CA SER A 1007 -18.57 -30.90 -2.32
C SER A 1007 -17.09 -30.88 -1.93
N TYR A 1008 -16.18 -31.38 -2.80
CA TYR A 1008 -14.73 -31.25 -2.62
C TYR A 1008 -14.20 -29.82 -2.79
N TYR A 1009 -14.90 -28.97 -3.54
CA TYR A 1009 -14.51 -27.59 -3.84
C TYR A 1009 -15.37 -26.54 -3.09
N ASP A 1010 -16.17 -26.98 -2.12
CA ASP A 1010 -17.01 -26.11 -1.30
C ASP A 1010 -16.17 -25.35 -0.25
N VAL A 1011 -15.89 -24.09 -0.56
CA VAL A 1011 -15.15 -23.17 0.31
C VAL A 1011 -15.86 -22.88 1.64
N PHE A 1012 -17.19 -22.93 1.67
CA PHE A 1012 -17.96 -22.67 2.89
C PHE A 1012 -17.83 -23.83 3.86
N SER A 1013 -18.00 -25.07 3.37
CA SER A 1013 -17.81 -26.27 4.20
C SER A 1013 -16.35 -26.43 4.65
N TYR A 1014 -15.38 -25.99 3.83
CA TYR A 1014 -13.98 -25.92 4.24
C TYR A 1014 -13.76 -24.92 5.38
N GLU A 1015 -14.22 -23.66 5.26
CA GLU A 1015 -14.02 -22.68 6.33
C GLU A 1015 -14.82 -23.02 7.59
N PHE A 1016 -16.13 -23.13 7.47
CA PHE A 1016 -17.01 -23.20 8.63
C PHE A 1016 -17.20 -24.62 9.15
N GLY A 1017 -16.95 -25.64 8.32
CA GLY A 1017 -16.98 -27.04 8.72
C GLY A 1017 -15.62 -27.54 9.19
N PHE A 1018 -14.63 -27.55 8.29
CA PHE A 1018 -13.29 -28.09 8.58
C PHE A 1018 -12.47 -27.20 9.51
N GLN A 1019 -12.29 -25.91 9.19
CA GLN A 1019 -11.41 -25.04 9.97
C GLN A 1019 -12.02 -24.60 11.30
N ARG A 1020 -13.33 -24.33 11.34
CA ARG A 1020 -14.00 -23.73 12.51
C ARG A 1020 -14.96 -24.67 13.27
N ASN A 1021 -15.32 -25.82 12.71
CA ASN A 1021 -16.25 -26.79 13.33
C ASN A 1021 -17.59 -26.18 13.78
N LEU A 1022 -18.15 -25.28 12.97
CA LEU A 1022 -19.43 -24.59 13.21
C LEU A 1022 -20.60 -25.23 12.46
N VAL A 1023 -20.31 -26.02 11.43
CA VAL A 1023 -21.30 -26.84 10.72
C VAL A 1023 -20.81 -28.29 10.62
N PRO A 1024 -21.71 -29.29 10.54
CA PRO A 1024 -21.30 -30.68 10.35
C PRO A 1024 -20.38 -30.84 9.14
N TYR A 1025 -19.25 -31.49 9.33
CA TYR A 1025 -18.24 -31.66 8.29
C TYR A 1025 -17.75 -33.10 8.22
N THR A 1026 -17.58 -33.59 6.99
CA THR A 1026 -16.89 -34.83 6.67
C THR A 1026 -16.03 -34.52 5.45
N LYS A 1027 -14.73 -34.88 5.50
CA LYS A 1027 -13.80 -34.57 4.42
C LYS A 1027 -14.32 -35.21 3.12
N PRO A 1028 -14.67 -34.41 2.10
CA PRO A 1028 -15.19 -34.90 0.84
C PRO A 1028 -14.09 -35.63 0.05
N GLU A 1029 -14.48 -36.61 -0.76
CA GLU A 1029 -13.59 -37.25 -1.74
C GLU A 1029 -13.76 -36.58 -3.12
N LYS A 1030 -12.67 -36.51 -3.89
CA LYS A 1030 -12.73 -36.09 -5.30
C LYS A 1030 -13.63 -37.04 -6.08
N ASN A 1031 -14.39 -36.50 -7.02
CA ASN A 1031 -15.27 -37.29 -7.87
C ASN A 1031 -16.28 -38.17 -7.08
N SER A 1032 -16.82 -37.63 -5.97
CA SER A 1032 -17.81 -38.31 -5.13
C SER A 1032 -19.21 -38.38 -5.76
N GLY A 1033 -19.46 -37.61 -6.83
CA GLY A 1033 -20.77 -37.40 -7.44
C GLY A 1033 -21.66 -36.43 -6.65
N GLN A 1034 -21.16 -35.83 -5.56
CA GLN A 1034 -21.95 -34.99 -4.66
C GLN A 1034 -21.74 -33.50 -4.91
N PHE A 1035 -22.83 -32.77 -5.09
CA PHE A 1035 -22.83 -31.32 -5.18
C PHE A 1035 -23.55 -30.70 -3.97
N SER A 1036 -23.02 -29.60 -3.46
CA SER A 1036 -23.50 -28.88 -2.30
C SER A 1036 -24.06 -27.50 -2.69
N PRO A 1037 -25.11 -26.99 -2.01
CA PRO A 1037 -25.52 -25.60 -2.14
C PRO A 1037 -24.44 -24.64 -1.66
N ILE A 1038 -24.31 -23.50 -2.34
CA ILE A 1038 -23.30 -22.50 -2.00
C ILE A 1038 -23.84 -21.58 -0.92
N TYR A 1039 -23.18 -21.57 0.24
CA TYR A 1039 -23.56 -20.75 1.39
C TYR A 1039 -22.56 -19.63 1.67
N THR A 1040 -23.06 -18.54 2.28
CA THR A 1040 -22.22 -17.55 2.98
C THR A 1040 -22.65 -17.46 4.44
N ALA A 1041 -21.72 -17.08 5.33
CA ALA A 1041 -22.02 -16.85 6.74
C ALA A 1041 -22.66 -15.46 6.92
N LEU A 1042 -23.67 -15.39 7.80
CA LEU A 1042 -24.34 -14.15 8.20
C LEU A 1042 -24.06 -13.77 9.64
N SER A 1043 -23.88 -14.76 10.51
CA SER A 1043 -23.60 -14.54 11.92
C SER A 1043 -22.96 -15.77 12.55
N LEU A 1044 -22.09 -15.55 13.54
CA LEU A 1044 -21.58 -16.61 14.41
C LEU A 1044 -22.65 -17.00 15.45
N PRO A 1045 -22.51 -18.13 16.16
CA PRO A 1045 -23.39 -18.39 17.30
C PRO A 1045 -23.34 -17.23 18.30
N ILE A 1046 -24.51 -16.72 18.68
CA ILE A 1046 -24.65 -15.55 19.57
C ILE A 1046 -25.34 -16.01 20.85
N THR A 1047 -24.92 -15.48 21.99
CA THR A 1047 -25.68 -15.58 23.25
C THR A 1047 -26.25 -14.22 23.57
N LEU A 1048 -27.58 -14.12 23.64
CA LEU A 1048 -28.26 -12.86 23.95
C LEU A 1048 -28.07 -12.49 25.43
N PRO A 1049 -27.55 -11.29 25.76
CA PRO A 1049 -27.26 -10.94 27.16
C PRO A 1049 -28.50 -10.92 28.07
N LEU A 1050 -29.63 -10.40 27.58
CA LEU A 1050 -30.84 -10.22 28.39
C LEU A 1050 -31.59 -11.52 28.67
N THR A 1051 -31.67 -12.43 27.70
CA THR A 1051 -32.46 -13.67 27.80
C THR A 1051 -31.61 -14.92 28.05
N GLN A 1052 -30.29 -14.83 27.84
CA GLN A 1052 -29.35 -15.97 27.82
C GLN A 1052 -29.70 -17.02 26.75
N GLU A 1053 -30.54 -16.66 25.78
CA GLU A 1053 -30.87 -17.50 24.64
C GLU A 1053 -29.66 -17.64 23.71
N GLN A 1054 -29.39 -18.86 23.26
CA GLN A 1054 -28.34 -19.14 22.28
C GLN A 1054 -28.94 -19.18 20.89
N LEU A 1055 -28.60 -18.17 20.08
CA LEU A 1055 -28.91 -18.15 18.66
C LEU A 1055 -27.85 -18.97 17.90
N PRO A 1056 -28.27 -19.88 16.99
CA PRO A 1056 -27.35 -20.72 16.25
C PRO A 1056 -26.58 -19.92 15.18
N PHE A 1057 -25.49 -20.51 14.68
CA PHE A 1057 -24.77 -20.02 13.50
C PHE A 1057 -25.73 -19.83 12.33
N GLU A 1058 -25.71 -18.64 11.71
CA GLU A 1058 -26.59 -18.30 10.60
C GLU A 1058 -25.86 -18.29 9.27
N LYS A 1059 -26.48 -18.91 8.26
CA LYS A 1059 -25.97 -18.99 6.88
C LYS A 1059 -27.05 -18.67 5.87
N PHE A 1060 -26.63 -18.23 4.68
CA PHE A 1060 -27.52 -17.85 3.59
C PHE A 1060 -27.12 -18.55 2.29
N ASN A 1061 -28.09 -19.15 1.58
CA ASN A 1061 -27.84 -19.81 0.30
C ASN A 1061 -27.68 -18.75 -0.81
N VAL A 1062 -26.44 -18.38 -1.10
CA VAL A 1062 -26.12 -17.43 -2.17
C VAL A 1062 -26.18 -18.07 -3.55
N GLY A 1063 -26.15 -19.41 -3.65
CA GLY A 1063 -26.25 -20.14 -4.92
C GLY A 1063 -27.64 -20.11 -5.55
N ALA A 1064 -28.70 -19.78 -4.81
CA ALA A 1064 -30.06 -19.68 -5.35
C ALA A 1064 -30.17 -18.59 -6.43
N LEU A 1065 -30.78 -18.92 -7.57
CA LEU A 1065 -30.92 -18.03 -8.72
C LEU A 1065 -32.29 -17.38 -8.78
N THR A 1066 -32.32 -16.07 -9.02
CA THR A 1066 -33.57 -15.30 -9.08
C THR A 1066 -34.05 -15.16 -10.52
N MET A 1067 -35.30 -15.53 -10.80
CA MET A 1067 -35.93 -15.28 -12.10
C MET A 1067 -36.40 -13.82 -12.20
N GLY A 1068 -36.15 -13.14 -13.31
CA GLY A 1068 -36.67 -11.79 -13.55
C GLY A 1068 -36.19 -11.14 -14.83
N ASN A 1069 -36.20 -9.81 -14.85
CA ASN A 1069 -35.73 -8.99 -15.97
C ASN A 1069 -34.60 -8.08 -15.47
N SER A 1070 -33.40 -8.19 -16.04
CA SER A 1070 -32.24 -7.38 -15.63
C SER A 1070 -32.05 -6.10 -16.45
N ASN A 1071 -32.94 -5.78 -17.39
CA ASN A 1071 -32.87 -4.56 -18.18
C ASN A 1071 -33.36 -3.35 -17.36
N PRO A 1072 -32.50 -2.37 -17.03
CA PRO A 1072 -32.86 -1.22 -16.19
C PRO A 1072 -33.92 -0.31 -16.82
N ASP A 1073 -34.11 -0.35 -18.14
CA ASP A 1073 -35.12 0.44 -18.86
C ASP A 1073 -36.51 -0.24 -18.85
N SER A 1074 -36.60 -1.49 -18.36
CA SER A 1074 -37.87 -2.21 -18.28
C SER A 1074 -38.71 -1.84 -17.06
N ALA A 1075 -40.03 -1.87 -17.21
CA ALA A 1075 -40.98 -1.62 -16.12
C ALA A 1075 -40.91 -2.69 -15.01
N ASP A 1076 -40.59 -3.94 -15.37
CA ASP A 1076 -40.41 -5.08 -14.47
C ASP A 1076 -38.95 -5.33 -14.06
N TYR A 1077 -38.08 -4.33 -14.24
CA TYR A 1077 -36.66 -4.41 -13.86
C TYR A 1077 -36.45 -4.84 -12.41
N ASN A 1078 -35.68 -5.91 -12.24
CA ASN A 1078 -35.18 -6.43 -10.98
C ASN A 1078 -33.65 -6.60 -11.06
N SER A 1079 -32.91 -5.78 -10.32
CA SER A 1079 -31.44 -5.83 -10.31
C SER A 1079 -30.88 -7.16 -9.77
N LEU A 1080 -31.68 -7.94 -9.04
CA LEU A 1080 -31.31 -9.26 -8.52
C LEU A 1080 -31.54 -10.41 -9.50
N ALA A 1081 -32.18 -10.18 -10.65
CA ALA A 1081 -32.50 -11.24 -11.59
C ALA A 1081 -31.22 -11.91 -12.11
N ASP A 1082 -31.06 -13.22 -11.91
CA ASP A 1082 -29.93 -14.00 -12.43
C ASP A 1082 -30.29 -14.69 -13.77
N PHE A 1083 -31.58 -14.98 -14.02
CA PHE A 1083 -32.02 -15.60 -15.27
C PHE A 1083 -33.41 -15.12 -15.72
N SER A 1084 -33.70 -15.25 -17.01
CA SER A 1084 -34.99 -14.88 -17.61
C SER A 1084 -35.47 -15.92 -18.63
N THR A 1085 -36.79 -16.03 -18.80
CA THR A 1085 -37.44 -16.88 -19.82
C THR A 1085 -38.59 -16.18 -20.57
N PRO A 1086 -38.44 -14.92 -21.05
CA PRO A 1086 -39.59 -14.07 -21.38
C PRO A 1086 -40.11 -14.31 -22.80
N LYS A 1087 -39.24 -14.56 -23.79
CA LYS A 1087 -39.61 -15.29 -25.01
C LYS A 1087 -39.52 -16.75 -24.62
N LYS A 1088 -40.65 -17.45 -24.46
CA LYS A 1088 -40.67 -18.82 -23.92
C LYS A 1088 -39.74 -19.82 -24.62
N GLU A 1089 -39.13 -19.46 -25.75
CA GLU A 1089 -38.13 -20.23 -26.51
C GLU A 1089 -36.67 -19.98 -26.05
N THR A 1090 -36.34 -18.81 -25.50
CA THR A 1090 -34.96 -18.47 -25.09
C THR A 1090 -34.85 -18.35 -23.58
N ILE A 1091 -33.75 -18.85 -23.04
CA ILE A 1091 -33.38 -18.73 -21.63
C ILE A 1091 -32.04 -18.00 -21.57
N GLU A 1092 -31.97 -16.94 -20.79
CA GLU A 1092 -30.75 -16.17 -20.57
C GLU A 1092 -30.37 -16.25 -19.10
N ILE A 1093 -29.08 -16.39 -18.82
CA ILE A 1093 -28.52 -16.63 -17.51
C ILE A 1093 -27.30 -15.72 -17.36
N ARG A 1094 -27.17 -15.06 -16.20
CA ARG A 1094 -25.95 -14.36 -15.77
C ARG A 1094 -25.53 -14.89 -14.40
N ILE A 1095 -24.25 -15.20 -14.27
CA ILE A 1095 -23.66 -15.83 -13.08
C ILE A 1095 -22.58 -14.91 -12.52
N PRO A 1096 -22.72 -14.43 -11.27
CA PRO A 1096 -21.66 -13.70 -10.60
C PRO A 1096 -20.35 -14.49 -10.57
N TRP A 1097 -19.23 -13.86 -10.90
CA TRP A 1097 -17.93 -14.53 -10.95
C TRP A 1097 -17.55 -15.25 -9.65
N MET A 1098 -17.87 -14.65 -8.51
CA MET A 1098 -17.55 -15.23 -7.19
C MET A 1098 -18.36 -16.50 -6.87
N LEU A 1099 -19.51 -16.76 -7.51
CA LEU A 1099 -20.21 -18.06 -7.37
C LEU A 1099 -19.42 -19.21 -7.98
N LEU A 1100 -18.48 -18.90 -8.88
CA LEU A 1100 -17.58 -19.86 -9.52
C LEU A 1100 -16.20 -19.88 -8.83
N ASN A 1101 -16.09 -19.38 -7.59
CA ASN A 1101 -14.83 -19.26 -6.84
C ASN A 1101 -13.75 -18.41 -7.56
N ALA A 1102 -14.16 -17.43 -8.37
CA ALA A 1102 -13.22 -16.47 -8.94
C ALA A 1102 -12.66 -15.53 -7.85
N LYS A 1103 -11.34 -15.41 -7.77
CA LYS A 1103 -10.67 -14.42 -6.91
C LYS A 1103 -10.47 -13.09 -7.66
N ALA A 1104 -10.14 -13.18 -8.94
CA ALA A 1104 -9.92 -12.04 -9.83
C ALA A 1104 -10.17 -12.48 -11.30
N PRO A 1105 -11.41 -12.39 -11.80
CA PRO A 1105 -11.77 -12.88 -13.13
C PRO A 1105 -11.03 -12.13 -14.24
N ASN A 1106 -10.66 -10.88 -14.00
CA ASN A 1106 -9.92 -10.00 -14.91
C ASN A 1106 -8.56 -10.56 -15.31
N ILE A 1107 -7.85 -11.20 -14.37
CA ILE A 1107 -6.58 -11.90 -14.61
C ILE A 1107 -6.73 -13.43 -14.74
N LYS A 1108 -7.99 -13.93 -14.72
CA LYS A 1108 -8.37 -15.35 -14.72
C LYS A 1108 -7.92 -16.14 -13.49
N GLU A 1109 -7.91 -15.50 -12.33
CA GLU A 1109 -7.53 -16.13 -11.07
C GLU A 1109 -8.75 -16.68 -10.33
N PHE A 1110 -8.70 -17.97 -10.01
CA PHE A 1110 -9.71 -18.72 -9.25
C PHE A 1110 -9.06 -19.38 -8.03
N ILE A 1111 -9.86 -19.77 -7.04
CA ILE A 1111 -9.36 -20.55 -5.90
C ILE A 1111 -8.82 -21.90 -6.42
N GLY A 1112 -7.67 -22.36 -5.94
CA GLY A 1112 -7.08 -23.63 -6.35
C GLY A 1112 -7.68 -24.85 -5.65
N ASP A 1113 -6.99 -25.99 -5.69
CA ASP A 1113 -7.38 -27.17 -4.90
C ASP A 1113 -7.18 -26.87 -3.39
N ILE A 1114 -8.29 -26.69 -2.67
CA ILE A 1114 -8.31 -26.26 -1.27
C ILE A 1114 -7.77 -27.32 -0.29
N TYR A 1115 -7.54 -28.56 -0.74
CA TYR A 1115 -6.92 -29.61 0.09
C TYR A 1115 -5.57 -30.08 -0.46
N ALA A 1116 -5.00 -29.44 -1.49
CA ALA A 1116 -3.73 -29.87 -2.08
C ALA A 1116 -2.53 -29.74 -1.15
N ASN A 1117 -2.58 -28.82 -0.17
CA ASN A 1117 -1.52 -28.63 0.80
C ASN A 1117 -2.11 -28.32 2.18
N GLU A 1118 -1.96 -29.27 3.12
CA GLU A 1118 -2.51 -29.15 4.48
C GLU A 1118 -1.70 -28.19 5.37
N GLU A 1119 -0.52 -27.70 4.93
CA GLU A 1119 0.30 -26.74 5.66
C GLU A 1119 -0.07 -25.26 5.39
N ILE A 1120 -0.89 -25.00 4.37
CA ILE A 1120 -1.36 -23.65 4.02
C ILE A 1120 -2.88 -23.59 4.06
N ASP A 1121 -3.45 -22.43 4.34
CA ASP A 1121 -4.91 -22.23 4.25
C ASP A 1121 -5.35 -22.42 2.79
N GLY A 1122 -6.18 -23.44 2.53
CA GLY A 1122 -6.68 -23.81 1.21
C GLY A 1122 -7.38 -22.66 0.47
N LEU A 1123 -7.98 -21.71 1.19
CA LEU A 1123 -8.63 -20.53 0.60
C LEU A 1123 -7.64 -19.53 -0.03
N THR A 1124 -6.37 -19.63 0.35
CA THR A 1124 -5.28 -18.81 -0.21
C THR A 1124 -4.70 -19.40 -1.49
N THR A 1125 -5.08 -20.63 -1.85
CA THR A 1125 -4.63 -21.26 -3.10
C THR A 1125 -5.15 -20.48 -4.30
N LYS A 1126 -4.33 -20.41 -5.35
CA LYS A 1126 -4.61 -19.65 -6.56
C LYS A 1126 -4.35 -20.51 -7.78
N GLN A 1127 -5.29 -20.52 -8.70
CA GLN A 1127 -5.15 -21.14 -10.01
C GLN A 1127 -5.47 -20.12 -11.10
N ILE A 1128 -4.53 -19.95 -12.04
CA ILE A 1128 -4.81 -19.23 -13.28
C ILE A 1128 -5.35 -20.24 -14.30
N ILE A 1129 -6.53 -19.97 -14.84
CA ILE A 1129 -7.16 -20.84 -15.84
C ILE A 1129 -6.94 -20.33 -17.26
N ASN A 1130 -6.92 -21.24 -18.23
CA ASN A 1130 -6.86 -20.89 -19.66
C ASN A 1130 -8.25 -20.60 -20.22
N ALA A 1131 -9.22 -21.46 -19.92
CA ALA A 1131 -10.59 -21.42 -20.42
C ALA A 1131 -11.53 -22.07 -19.40
N ILE A 1132 -12.83 -21.78 -19.52
CA ILE A 1132 -13.90 -22.38 -18.74
C ILE A 1132 -14.60 -23.43 -19.60
N GLY A 1133 -14.77 -24.64 -19.10
CA GLY A 1133 -15.48 -25.72 -19.80
C GLY A 1133 -16.97 -25.70 -19.48
N PHE A 1134 -17.82 -25.88 -20.50
CA PHE A 1134 -19.28 -26.03 -20.34
C PHE A 1134 -19.78 -27.34 -20.92
N THR A 1135 -20.75 -27.95 -20.25
CA THR A 1135 -21.66 -28.91 -20.85
C THR A 1135 -23.10 -28.58 -20.50
N VAL A 1136 -24.00 -28.65 -21.48
CA VAL A 1136 -25.40 -28.29 -21.32
C VAL A 1136 -26.27 -29.50 -21.67
N GLN A 1137 -27.09 -29.90 -20.71
CA GLN A 1137 -28.07 -30.96 -20.84
C GLN A 1137 -29.47 -30.40 -20.68
N ILE A 1138 -30.36 -30.79 -21.59
CA ILE A 1138 -31.77 -30.43 -21.61
C ILE A 1138 -32.58 -31.72 -21.58
N GLY A 1139 -33.32 -31.95 -20.49
CA GLY A 1139 -33.94 -33.24 -20.21
C GLY A 1139 -32.88 -34.36 -20.20
N ALA A 1140 -33.03 -35.35 -21.07
CA ALA A 1140 -32.06 -36.44 -21.22
C ALA A 1140 -30.97 -36.19 -22.28
N GLU A 1141 -31.04 -35.06 -23.01
CA GLU A 1141 -30.16 -34.80 -24.15
C GLU A 1141 -29.03 -33.84 -23.80
N ASN A 1142 -27.77 -34.21 -24.12
CA ASN A 1142 -26.64 -33.29 -24.12
C ASN A 1142 -26.51 -32.60 -25.49
N ILE A 1143 -26.50 -31.26 -25.48
CA ILE A 1143 -26.52 -30.39 -26.68
C ILE A 1143 -25.19 -29.65 -26.93
N THR A 1144 -24.17 -29.94 -26.13
CA THR A 1144 -22.83 -29.32 -26.22
C THR A 1144 -22.13 -29.68 -27.54
N THR A 1145 -21.33 -28.76 -28.11
CA THR A 1145 -20.60 -29.02 -29.38
C THR A 1145 -19.40 -29.97 -29.25
N ALA A 1146 -18.88 -30.16 -28.03
CA ALA A 1146 -17.74 -31.03 -27.78
C ALA A 1146 -18.09 -32.53 -27.93
N GLN A 1147 -17.21 -33.29 -28.58
CA GLN A 1147 -17.39 -34.73 -28.82
C GLN A 1147 -16.71 -35.59 -27.74
N ASP A 1148 -17.24 -36.81 -27.54
CA ASP A 1148 -16.66 -37.86 -26.69
C ASP A 1148 -16.46 -37.48 -25.21
N GLY A 1149 -17.47 -36.87 -24.57
CA GLY A 1149 -17.47 -36.58 -23.13
C GLY A 1149 -16.51 -35.44 -22.72
N LYS A 1150 -16.20 -34.51 -23.62
CA LYS A 1150 -15.40 -33.31 -23.35
C LYS A 1150 -16.29 -32.09 -23.13
N TYR A 1151 -15.74 -31.05 -22.49
CA TYR A 1151 -16.41 -29.76 -22.33
C TYR A 1151 -16.22 -28.88 -23.57
N ALA A 1152 -17.22 -28.03 -23.87
CA ALA A 1152 -17.04 -26.91 -24.79
C ALA A 1152 -16.28 -25.79 -24.07
N MET A 1153 -15.08 -25.46 -24.57
CA MET A 1153 -14.19 -24.53 -23.90
C MET A 1153 -14.48 -23.08 -24.32
N TYR A 1154 -14.68 -22.22 -23.33
CA TYR A 1154 -14.78 -20.78 -23.49
C TYR A 1154 -13.51 -20.09 -23.00
N ASN A 1155 -12.78 -19.48 -23.92
CA ASN A 1155 -11.62 -18.66 -23.59
C ASN A 1155 -11.98 -17.18 -23.77
N TYR A 1156 -11.66 -16.37 -22.77
CA TYR A 1156 -11.84 -14.92 -22.81
C TYR A 1156 -10.52 -14.16 -22.66
N SER A 1157 -10.48 -12.89 -23.05
CA SER A 1157 -9.30 -12.04 -22.86
C SER A 1157 -9.19 -11.55 -21.43
N LYS A 1158 -7.97 -11.42 -20.90
CA LYS A 1158 -7.76 -10.70 -19.64
C LYS A 1158 -8.12 -9.22 -19.84
N TRP A 1159 -8.73 -8.60 -18.84
CA TRP A 1159 -8.88 -7.15 -18.77
C TRP A 1159 -8.01 -6.62 -17.61
N GLY A 1160 -7.25 -5.55 -17.86
CA GLY A 1160 -6.30 -4.97 -16.91
C GLY A 1160 -6.83 -3.63 -16.39
N ASP A 1161 -6.02 -2.58 -16.50
CA ASP A 1161 -6.36 -1.20 -16.09
C ASP A 1161 -7.51 -0.57 -16.91
N VAL A 1162 -7.87 -1.16 -18.04
CA VAL A 1162 -8.97 -0.69 -18.88
C VAL A 1162 -10.21 -1.52 -18.53
N VAL A 1163 -11.06 -0.93 -17.69
CA VAL A 1163 -12.37 -1.46 -17.31
C VAL A 1163 -13.43 -0.78 -18.16
N GLU A 1164 -14.24 -1.56 -18.87
CA GLU A 1164 -15.38 -1.03 -19.62
C GLU A 1164 -16.57 -0.86 -18.70
N TYR A 1165 -17.12 0.35 -18.66
CA TYR A 1165 -18.32 0.63 -17.88
C TYR A 1165 -19.09 1.84 -18.43
N THR A 1166 -20.36 1.90 -18.06
CA THR A 1166 -21.20 3.09 -18.23
C THR A 1166 -21.80 3.50 -16.89
N SER A 1167 -22.11 4.79 -16.69
CA SER A 1167 -22.70 5.27 -15.43
C SER A 1167 -24.21 5.49 -15.60
N ARG A 1168 -25.03 5.01 -14.66
CA ARG A 1168 -26.49 5.21 -14.63
C ARG A 1168 -26.99 5.61 -13.23
N LEU A 1169 -27.99 6.48 -13.16
CA LEU A 1169 -28.69 6.74 -11.90
C LEU A 1169 -29.61 5.56 -11.55
N LYS A 1170 -29.51 5.04 -10.33
CA LYS A 1170 -30.34 3.93 -9.85
C LYS A 1170 -31.76 4.37 -9.56
N LYS A 1171 -32.69 3.42 -9.45
CA LYS A 1171 -34.06 3.72 -8.95
C LYS A 1171 -34.03 4.44 -7.60
N SER A 1172 -33.07 4.10 -6.73
CA SER A 1172 -32.87 4.73 -5.42
C SER A 1172 -32.62 6.24 -5.48
N TYR A 1173 -31.97 6.76 -6.52
CA TYR A 1173 -31.81 8.20 -6.73
C TYR A 1173 -33.15 8.94 -6.76
N TYR A 1174 -34.15 8.38 -7.46
CA TYR A 1174 -35.45 9.04 -7.64
C TYR A 1174 -36.32 9.01 -6.38
N TYR A 1175 -36.17 7.98 -5.54
CA TYR A 1175 -36.79 7.95 -4.21
C TYR A 1175 -36.20 9.04 -3.30
N MET A 1176 -34.86 9.14 -3.28
CA MET A 1176 -34.17 10.20 -2.54
C MET A 1176 -34.55 11.59 -3.08
N GLN A 1177 -34.66 11.74 -4.40
CA GLN A 1177 -35.10 12.98 -5.02
C GLN A 1177 -36.49 13.41 -4.52
N LYS A 1178 -37.44 12.48 -4.51
CA LYS A 1178 -38.80 12.73 -4.05
C LYS A 1178 -38.83 13.19 -2.59
N VAL A 1179 -38.15 12.49 -1.69
CA VAL A 1179 -38.15 12.83 -0.25
C VAL A 1179 -37.37 14.13 0.04
N TYR A 1180 -36.25 14.37 -0.65
CA TYR A 1180 -35.47 15.61 -0.48
C TYR A 1180 -36.21 16.84 -0.99
N GLN A 1181 -36.95 16.73 -2.08
CA GLN A 1181 -37.76 17.83 -2.61
C GLN A 1181 -39.02 18.09 -1.78
N ALA A 1182 -39.59 17.06 -1.13
CA ALA A 1182 -40.71 17.20 -0.21
C ALA A 1182 -40.32 17.84 1.13
N THR A 1183 -39.07 17.65 1.55
CA THR A 1183 -38.54 18.16 2.83
C THR A 1183 -38.16 19.64 2.73
N LYS A 1184 -38.83 20.46 3.54
CA LYS A 1184 -38.74 21.93 3.54
C LYS A 1184 -37.56 22.47 4.34
#